data_AF-A0A1V6TTB5-F1
#
_entry.id   AF-A0A1V6TTB5-F1
#
_cell.length_a   1.000
_cell.length_b   1.000
_cell.length_c   1.000
_cell.angle_alpha   90.00
_cell.angle_beta   90.00
_cell.angle_gamma   90.00
#
_symmetry.space_group_name_H-M   'P 1'
#
loop_
_entity.id
_entity.type
_entity.pdbx_description
1 polymer ?
#
loop_
_entity_poly.entity_id
_entity_poly.type
_entity_poly.pdbx_seq_one_letter_code
_entity_poly.pdbx_strand_id
1 'polypeptide(L)'
;MSDSATKPAMGQKRPPRSAGRRRLDAPGEAILSEDRRSQIRRAQRTYRLKKEASLQQTQKRVAFLEHKMKEISNSLAEYRVTLQSSLQDTHCELLTGFDSILSLLASASENFVQGTSVDNISSREPSKKSIPQSPKNIQHDDLSANDTNSGHQAFAGRSSTCIDTSPETEVNPYHETGERVLCLSPPVMQEQRGLDYDQPIVQIVDRFGGANVPDSYSFLESSFTRRLKRSSLEHAFRIFSDARSDPLEVFRIFRLVPCFRDRAKMYPYFRDLVTSERGSSLEIPTLPFYCIGGAGTHYATKDEKGNSIYPSKMRHPRRILGTLPMSAIPGDPNSVYQTQSNLELCGFGGQWFDCRDVEGYLREKGVDLDGPGSFPTVHNPALGPSQSAFESSLLDAQCISFSETQTERFKCVDGMMDVTGSLCTLWSRHWLTIAVVFTSYIALVSLLRYRRMAKIEAPFAPGKKDLSEMTVKEAHAILNQLQELEFPHAFAKARKMALLKAGGIPTMSKLFAVTGQNNKRNSGKRAVDTEILLREVQSKPRDSDRYTSAVARMNYLHARYRRANKITDNDLLHTLGDGLAEILNVVEREEWRKLTDVEKCALGIFHKNLGEDMGIPFDPLPSKIDEWKNGLHFAIELRDWTIQYEEEVAKPTATNDQYVRVYVDSALSSLPGFVRTSVRKMLGNDLDDVMRTSLCLESPGPVLWFLLALIRETRKVYLRYLALPRSSSSAVKLVHDMPNPETHLYNFQRKTLQPWYVRPTFWSRWGLGALLVRALGGKVPGSRGDRYQPGGYDLMTIGPDPQKEHGAEEMRSDIEVIKARGVATCPFSQAKSGHFE
;
A
#
# COMPACT_ATOMS: atom_id res chain seq x y z
N MET A 1 -45.87 18.10 62.46
CA MET A 1 -47.34 18.23 62.42
C MET A 1 -47.59 19.64 61.90
N SER A 2 -47.97 19.82 60.64
CA SER A 2 -49.32 19.59 60.09
C SER A 2 -50.11 20.90 60.11
N ASP A 3 -50.85 21.30 59.07
CA ASP A 3 -51.00 20.72 57.73
C ASP A 3 -51.52 21.78 56.74
N SER A 4 -51.43 21.50 55.43
CA SER A 4 -52.41 21.83 54.36
C SER A 4 -51.72 22.02 53.01
N ALA A 5 -52.38 21.56 51.94
CA ALA A 5 -51.80 21.50 50.59
C ALA A 5 -52.69 22.22 49.57
N THR A 6 -52.09 22.71 48.49
CA THR A 6 -52.80 23.08 47.26
C THR A 6 -51.98 22.68 46.02
N LYS A 7 -52.70 22.27 44.97
CA LYS A 7 -52.24 21.71 43.68
C LYS A 7 -51.59 22.79 42.78
N PRO A 8 -50.87 22.49 41.66
CA PRO A 8 -51.23 21.43 40.70
C PRO A 8 -50.11 20.74 39.85
N ALA A 9 -50.59 19.96 38.87
CA ALA A 9 -49.93 19.49 37.62
C ALA A 9 -48.96 18.29 37.69
N MET A 10 -49.41 17.14 37.16
CA MET A 10 -48.55 16.01 36.77
C MET A 10 -48.00 16.21 35.34
N GLY A 11 -46.71 15.96 35.14
CA GLY A 11 -46.09 15.91 33.80
C GLY A 11 -46.38 14.60 33.06
N GLN A 12 -46.87 14.68 31.82
CA GLN A 12 -47.15 13.51 30.99
C GLN A 12 -45.88 12.88 30.38
N LYS A 13 -45.90 11.55 30.20
CA LYS A 13 -44.80 10.77 29.58
C LYS A 13 -44.72 11.04 28.08
N ARG A 14 -43.50 11.14 27.54
CA ARG A 14 -43.25 11.28 26.08
C ARG A 14 -43.30 9.90 25.38
N PRO A 15 -43.94 9.77 24.20
CA PRO A 15 -43.97 8.53 23.42
C PRO A 15 -42.67 8.30 22.62
N PRO A 16 -42.36 7.04 22.22
CA PRO A 16 -41.19 6.72 21.41
C PRO A 16 -41.33 7.19 19.95
N ARG A 17 -40.20 7.55 19.32
CA ARG A 17 -40.17 7.97 17.91
C ARG A 17 -40.09 6.77 16.96
N SER A 18 -41.14 6.58 16.16
CA SER A 18 -41.10 5.70 14.98
C SER A 18 -40.18 6.27 13.90
N ALA A 19 -39.40 5.41 13.25
CA ALA A 19 -38.51 5.76 12.15
C ALA A 19 -38.91 5.02 10.86
N GLY A 20 -39.89 5.57 10.14
CA GLY A 20 -40.36 5.05 8.86
C GLY A 20 -40.77 6.17 7.91
N ARG A 21 -40.09 6.29 6.77
CA ARG A 21 -40.42 7.25 5.72
C ARG A 21 -41.36 6.60 4.72
N ARG A 22 -42.59 7.13 4.55
CA ARG A 22 -43.48 6.69 3.45
C ARG A 22 -42.79 6.93 2.10
N ARG A 23 -42.94 5.97 1.18
CA ARG A 23 -42.77 6.22 -0.26
C ARG A 23 -43.93 7.07 -0.77
N LEU A 24 -43.68 7.81 -1.85
CA LEU A 24 -44.70 8.45 -2.67
C LEU A 24 -44.48 7.94 -4.08
N ASP A 25 -45.41 7.10 -4.55
CA ASP A 25 -45.36 6.51 -5.88
C ASP A 25 -46.35 7.29 -6.78
N ALA A 26 -45.82 8.12 -7.68
CA ALA A 26 -46.60 8.81 -8.72
C ALA A 26 -45.66 9.26 -9.87
N PRO A 27 -45.97 8.95 -11.14
CA PRO A 27 -45.23 9.49 -12.28
C PRO A 27 -45.73 10.90 -12.60
N GLY A 28 -44.87 11.90 -12.46
CA GLY A 28 -45.17 13.29 -12.78
C GLY A 28 -43.90 14.12 -12.95
N GLU A 29 -43.87 14.96 -13.97
CA GLU A 29 -42.69 15.77 -14.30
C GLU A 29 -42.42 16.79 -13.19
N ALA A 30 -41.22 16.71 -12.59
CA ALA A 30 -40.97 17.30 -11.27
C ALA A 30 -40.74 18.82 -11.32
N ILE A 31 -41.83 19.59 -11.39
CA ILE A 31 -41.83 21.05 -11.22
C ILE A 31 -41.28 21.38 -9.82
N LEU A 32 -39.98 21.66 -9.74
CA LEU A 32 -39.29 22.03 -8.50
C LEU A 32 -39.98 23.24 -7.86
N SER A 33 -40.30 23.17 -6.56
CA SER A 33 -40.86 24.31 -5.82
C SER A 33 -39.88 25.49 -5.82
N GLU A 34 -40.41 26.70 -5.70
CA GLU A 34 -39.60 27.92 -5.81
C GLU A 34 -38.50 28.00 -4.75
N ASP A 35 -38.78 27.58 -3.51
CA ASP A 35 -37.76 27.44 -2.46
C ASP A 35 -36.62 26.51 -2.84
N ARG A 36 -36.92 25.37 -3.49
CA ARG A 36 -35.87 24.45 -3.94
C ARG A 36 -35.03 25.06 -5.05
N ARG A 37 -35.63 25.88 -5.94
CA ARG A 37 -34.91 26.68 -6.95
C ARG A 37 -34.13 27.83 -6.31
N SER A 38 -34.60 28.44 -5.22
CA SER A 38 -33.90 29.52 -4.52
C SER A 38 -32.69 28.97 -3.75
N GLN A 39 -32.84 27.80 -3.12
CA GLN A 39 -31.78 27.09 -2.42
C GLN A 39 -30.68 26.62 -3.38
N ILE A 40 -31.03 26.07 -4.55
CA ILE A 40 -30.06 25.72 -5.61
C ILE A 40 -29.31 26.97 -6.11
N ARG A 41 -30.01 28.07 -6.40
CA ARG A 41 -29.38 29.34 -6.83
C ARG A 41 -28.43 29.91 -5.78
N ARG A 42 -28.78 29.83 -4.49
CA ARG A 42 -27.89 30.20 -3.36
C ARG A 42 -26.66 29.28 -3.30
N ALA A 43 -26.83 27.97 -3.40
CA ALA A 43 -25.72 27.01 -3.39
C ALA A 43 -24.75 27.24 -4.57
N GLN A 44 -25.27 27.47 -5.78
CA GLN A 44 -24.47 27.78 -6.98
C GLN A 44 -23.71 29.11 -6.85
N ARG A 45 -24.33 30.17 -6.30
CA ARG A 45 -23.62 31.44 -6.02
C ARG A 45 -22.49 31.23 -5.00
N THR A 46 -22.73 30.50 -3.91
CA THR A 46 -21.70 30.18 -2.91
C THR A 46 -20.57 29.31 -3.49
N TYR A 47 -20.86 28.41 -4.43
CA TYR A 47 -19.85 27.63 -5.13
C TYR A 47 -18.96 28.51 -6.02
N ARG A 48 -19.56 29.43 -6.81
CA ARG A 48 -18.83 30.40 -7.65
C ARG A 48 -17.90 31.29 -6.80
N LEU A 49 -18.44 31.92 -5.75
CA LEU A 49 -17.66 32.73 -4.81
C LEU A 49 -16.50 31.96 -4.15
N LYS A 50 -16.68 30.67 -3.84
CA LYS A 50 -15.59 29.82 -3.33
C LYS A 50 -14.53 29.50 -4.39
N LYS A 51 -14.93 29.27 -5.65
CA LYS A 51 -14.01 29.05 -6.77
C LYS A 51 -13.20 30.32 -7.08
N GLU A 52 -13.85 31.48 -7.08
CA GLU A 52 -13.24 32.80 -7.25
C GLU A 52 -12.25 33.11 -6.12
N ALA A 53 -12.64 32.93 -4.85
CA ALA A 53 -11.75 33.12 -3.70
C ALA A 53 -10.55 32.15 -3.72
N SER A 54 -10.76 30.89 -4.12
CA SER A 54 -9.67 29.92 -4.29
C SER A 54 -8.71 30.33 -5.42
N LEU A 55 -9.23 30.87 -6.52
CA LEU A 55 -8.42 31.32 -7.66
C LEU A 55 -7.58 32.56 -7.28
N GLN A 56 -8.19 33.53 -6.58
CA GLN A 56 -7.46 34.68 -6.03
C GLN A 56 -6.40 34.26 -5.00
N GLN A 57 -6.66 33.23 -4.18
CA GLN A 57 -5.68 32.69 -3.25
C GLN A 57 -4.50 32.05 -3.98
N THR A 58 -4.74 31.30 -5.07
CA THR A 58 -3.68 30.75 -5.93
C THR A 58 -2.87 31.86 -6.60
N GLN A 59 -3.51 32.86 -7.21
CA GLN A 59 -2.81 33.99 -7.83
C GLN A 59 -1.92 34.74 -6.83
N LYS A 60 -2.43 35.04 -5.62
CA LYS A 60 -1.64 35.65 -4.54
C LYS A 60 -0.47 34.76 -4.07
N ARG A 61 -0.61 33.43 -4.16
CA ARG A 61 0.46 32.49 -3.82
C ARG A 61 1.55 32.43 -4.90
N VAL A 62 1.16 32.51 -6.18
CA VAL A 62 2.09 32.60 -7.32
C VAL A 62 2.89 33.90 -7.26
N ALA A 63 2.24 35.06 -7.16
CA ALA A 63 2.92 36.36 -7.07
C ALA A 63 3.87 36.48 -5.87
N PHE A 64 3.55 35.83 -4.74
CA PHE A 64 4.45 35.76 -3.59
C PHE A 64 5.69 34.88 -3.84
N LEU A 65 5.55 33.79 -4.61
CA LEU A 65 6.66 32.91 -4.98
C LEU A 65 7.56 33.57 -6.02
N GLU A 66 6.98 34.24 -7.02
CA GLU A 66 7.71 35.07 -8.00
C GLU A 66 8.58 36.14 -7.30
N HIS A 67 8.00 36.88 -6.35
CA HIS A 67 8.73 37.86 -5.54
C HIS A 67 9.91 37.21 -4.78
N LYS A 68 9.68 36.05 -4.14
CA LYS A 68 10.72 35.37 -3.36
C LYS A 68 11.81 34.75 -4.24
N MET A 69 11.49 34.26 -5.44
CA MET A 69 12.49 33.84 -6.42
C MET A 69 13.32 35.02 -6.93
N LYS A 70 12.71 36.20 -7.13
CA LYS A 70 13.42 37.41 -7.53
C LYS A 70 14.36 37.93 -6.44
N GLU A 71 13.96 37.90 -5.17
CA GLU A 71 14.86 38.19 -4.05
C GLU A 71 16.07 37.23 -4.00
N ILE A 72 15.83 35.92 -4.15
CA ILE A 72 16.91 34.91 -4.16
C ILE A 72 17.87 35.14 -5.34
N SER A 73 17.35 35.43 -6.53
CA SER A 73 18.16 35.74 -7.72
C SER A 73 19.04 36.99 -7.50
N ASN A 74 18.46 38.07 -6.96
CA ASN A 74 19.21 39.29 -6.63
C ASN A 74 20.34 39.01 -5.62
N SER A 75 20.05 38.31 -4.52
CA SER A 75 21.08 38.00 -3.51
C SER A 75 22.18 37.06 -4.04
N LEU A 76 21.85 36.12 -4.94
CA LEU A 76 22.86 35.29 -5.60
C LEU A 76 23.74 36.10 -6.56
N ALA A 77 23.20 37.09 -7.27
CA ALA A 77 23.98 37.98 -8.13
C ALA A 77 24.92 38.90 -7.31
N GLU A 78 24.44 39.43 -6.17
CA GLU A 78 25.24 40.22 -5.23
C GLU A 78 26.40 39.39 -4.62
N TYR A 79 26.11 38.14 -4.24
CA TYR A 79 27.12 37.22 -3.71
C TYR A 79 28.15 36.80 -4.78
N ARG A 80 27.72 36.59 -6.03
CA ARG A 80 28.59 36.32 -7.18
C ARG A 80 29.61 37.44 -7.39
N VAL A 81 29.17 38.70 -7.43
CA VAL A 81 30.07 39.85 -7.62
C VAL A 81 31.11 39.92 -6.49
N THR A 82 30.70 39.62 -5.25
CA THR A 82 31.57 39.62 -4.07
C THR A 82 32.62 38.48 -4.09
N LEU A 83 32.24 37.27 -4.54
CA LEU A 83 33.19 36.17 -4.72
C LEU A 83 34.11 36.39 -5.93
N GLN A 84 33.59 36.99 -7.01
CA GLN A 84 34.37 37.21 -8.22
C GLN A 84 35.59 38.12 -7.97
N SER A 85 35.46 39.15 -7.12
CA SER A 85 36.60 40.01 -6.75
C SER A 85 37.61 39.36 -5.80
N SER A 86 37.44 38.10 -5.39
CA SER A 86 38.25 37.46 -4.35
C SER A 86 38.73 36.02 -4.64
N LEU A 87 38.13 35.29 -5.59
CA LEU A 87 38.43 33.88 -5.84
C LEU A 87 38.59 33.49 -7.33
N GLN A 88 38.59 34.46 -8.24
CA GLN A 88 38.55 34.22 -9.70
C GLN A 88 39.75 33.41 -10.23
N ASP A 89 40.94 33.55 -9.65
CA ASP A 89 42.15 32.83 -10.07
C ASP A 89 42.28 31.41 -9.47
N THR A 90 41.47 31.05 -8.46
CA THR A 90 41.63 29.80 -7.69
C THR A 90 40.55 28.75 -7.94
N HIS A 91 39.29 29.14 -8.17
CA HIS A 91 38.15 28.20 -8.22
C HIS A 91 37.12 28.57 -9.31
N CYS A 92 37.56 28.58 -10.57
CA CYS A 92 36.72 28.92 -11.73
C CYS A 92 35.43 28.07 -11.83
N GLU A 93 35.50 26.76 -11.52
CA GLU A 93 34.34 25.85 -11.56
C GLU A 93 33.19 26.31 -10.64
N LEU A 94 33.50 26.91 -9.50
CA LEU A 94 32.49 27.43 -8.57
C LEU A 94 31.71 28.60 -9.19
N LEU A 95 32.40 29.48 -9.91
CA LEU A 95 31.79 30.61 -10.61
C LEU A 95 30.91 30.13 -11.77
N THR A 96 31.35 29.13 -12.55
CA THR A 96 30.50 28.54 -13.60
C THR A 96 29.26 27.83 -13.04
N GLY A 97 29.34 27.29 -11.82
CA GLY A 97 28.19 26.78 -11.07
C GLY A 97 27.18 27.88 -10.71
N PHE A 98 27.64 29.04 -10.22
CA PHE A 98 26.77 30.20 -9.96
C PHE A 98 26.11 30.74 -11.24
N ASP A 99 26.85 30.79 -12.35
CA ASP A 99 26.33 31.25 -13.66
C ASP A 99 25.24 30.31 -14.19
N SER A 100 25.43 29.00 -14.01
CA SER A 100 24.42 27.98 -14.33
C SER A 100 23.14 28.14 -13.49
N ILE A 101 23.27 28.44 -12.19
CA ILE A 101 22.12 28.69 -11.31
C ILE A 101 21.39 29.98 -11.70
N LEU A 102 22.12 31.06 -12.02
CA LEU A 102 21.50 32.34 -12.40
C LEU A 102 20.80 32.27 -13.76
N SER A 103 21.36 31.57 -14.75
CA SER A 103 20.71 31.34 -16.04
C SER A 103 19.46 30.46 -15.95
N LEU A 104 19.45 29.45 -15.07
CA LEU A 104 18.25 28.68 -14.74
C LEU A 104 17.16 29.54 -14.07
N LEU A 105 17.53 30.44 -13.16
CA LEU A 105 16.59 31.38 -12.53
C LEU A 105 16.03 32.43 -13.51
N ALA A 106 16.84 32.90 -14.46
CA ALA A 106 16.40 33.83 -15.51
C ALA A 106 15.44 33.16 -16.49
N SER A 107 15.83 32.01 -17.07
CA SER A 107 14.99 31.27 -18.02
C SER A 107 13.69 30.75 -17.40
N ALA A 108 13.66 30.42 -16.10
CA ALA A 108 12.42 30.13 -15.38
C ALA A 108 11.46 31.33 -15.27
N SER A 109 11.98 32.57 -15.32
CA SER A 109 11.16 33.79 -15.32
C SER A 109 10.61 34.12 -16.71
N GLU A 110 11.38 33.88 -17.78
CA GLU A 110 10.98 34.24 -19.16
C GLU A 110 9.95 33.26 -19.73
N ASN A 111 10.13 31.96 -19.51
CA ASN A 111 9.22 30.91 -20.00
C ASN A 111 7.78 31.03 -19.45
N PHE A 112 7.55 31.82 -18.38
CA PHE A 112 6.22 32.07 -17.85
C PHE A 112 5.50 33.25 -18.54
N VAL A 113 6.24 34.24 -19.03
CA VAL A 113 5.66 35.44 -19.70
C VAL A 113 5.03 35.05 -21.04
N GLN A 114 5.72 34.22 -21.82
CA GLN A 114 5.27 33.72 -23.12
C GLN A 114 3.91 32.99 -23.06
N GLY A 115 3.53 32.46 -21.89
CA GLY A 115 2.32 31.65 -21.70
C GLY A 115 1.02 32.42 -21.44
N THR A 116 1.02 33.76 -21.50
CA THR A 116 -0.14 34.58 -21.08
C THR A 116 -0.85 35.36 -22.19
N SER A 117 -0.37 35.35 -23.43
CA SER A 117 -1.06 35.94 -24.58
C SER A 117 -1.99 34.93 -25.28
N VAL A 118 -3.27 34.92 -24.89
CA VAL A 118 -4.36 34.35 -25.70
C VAL A 118 -5.48 35.37 -25.80
N ASP A 119 -5.92 35.63 -27.02
CA ASP A 119 -6.62 36.86 -27.36
C ASP A 119 -8.11 36.95 -26.99
N ASN A 120 -8.54 38.20 -26.96
CA ASN A 120 -9.91 38.71 -26.82
C ASN A 120 -11.02 37.83 -27.43
N ILE A 121 -11.95 37.37 -26.59
CA ILE A 121 -13.32 37.05 -27.03
C ILE A 121 -14.30 37.99 -26.32
N SER A 122 -14.99 38.81 -27.11
CA SER A 122 -15.90 39.85 -26.62
C SER A 122 -17.11 39.26 -25.89
N SER A 123 -17.55 39.96 -24.84
CA SER A 123 -18.76 39.63 -24.10
C SER A 123 -20.04 39.93 -24.90
N ARG A 124 -21.06 39.07 -24.77
CA ARG A 124 -22.42 39.33 -25.27
C ARG A 124 -23.46 38.57 -24.44
N GLU A 125 -24.37 39.30 -23.81
CA GLU A 125 -25.53 38.72 -23.10
C GLU A 125 -26.71 38.42 -24.06
N PRO A 126 -27.65 37.54 -23.67
CA PRO A 126 -28.59 36.92 -24.63
C PRO A 126 -29.87 37.74 -24.89
N SER A 127 -30.29 37.78 -26.16
CA SER A 127 -31.63 38.23 -26.58
C SER A 127 -32.59 37.05 -26.85
N LYS A 128 -33.87 37.35 -27.08
CA LYS A 128 -34.98 36.38 -27.04
C LYS A 128 -35.31 35.76 -28.42
N LYS A 129 -36.06 34.64 -28.39
CA LYS A 129 -36.53 33.87 -29.55
C LYS A 129 -37.47 34.64 -30.49
N SER A 130 -37.35 34.41 -31.80
CA SER A 130 -38.51 34.36 -32.71
C SER A 130 -38.26 33.47 -33.95
N ILE A 131 -39.34 32.79 -34.33
CA ILE A 131 -39.59 31.75 -35.36
C ILE A 131 -39.21 32.16 -36.82
N PRO A 132 -39.04 31.21 -37.78
CA PRO A 132 -38.20 31.40 -38.98
C PRO A 132 -38.95 31.57 -40.31
N GLN A 133 -38.20 31.93 -41.37
CA GLN A 133 -38.58 31.75 -42.79
C GLN A 133 -37.33 31.59 -43.71
N SER A 134 -37.56 31.32 -45.00
CA SER A 134 -36.62 30.74 -45.99
C SER A 134 -37.20 30.96 -47.41
N PRO A 135 -36.48 30.84 -48.56
CA PRO A 135 -35.02 30.80 -48.87
C PRO A 135 -34.63 31.88 -49.93
N LYS A 136 -33.52 31.65 -50.68
CA LYS A 136 -33.11 32.32 -51.96
C LYS A 136 -32.44 33.70 -51.79
N ASN A 137 -31.59 34.20 -52.70
CA ASN A 137 -30.98 33.65 -53.93
C ASN A 137 -29.55 34.27 -54.07
N ILE A 138 -28.53 33.53 -54.53
CA ILE A 138 -27.96 33.52 -55.91
C ILE A 138 -27.28 34.82 -56.37
N GLN A 139 -26.15 34.66 -57.07
CA GLN A 139 -25.41 35.63 -57.89
C GLN A 139 -24.57 36.70 -57.15
N HIS A 140 -23.35 37.05 -57.60
CA HIS A 140 -22.40 36.36 -58.52
C HIS A 140 -21.06 37.13 -58.51
N ASP A 141 -20.15 36.74 -59.41
CA ASP A 141 -19.11 37.58 -60.05
C ASP A 141 -17.96 38.18 -59.21
N ASP A 142 -16.77 38.42 -59.76
CA ASP A 142 -16.00 37.64 -60.76
C ASP A 142 -14.54 38.16 -60.79
N LEU A 143 -13.59 37.37 -61.29
CA LEU A 143 -12.26 37.80 -61.80
C LEU A 143 -11.34 38.56 -60.78
N SER A 144 -10.06 38.87 -61.01
CA SER A 144 -8.94 38.31 -61.83
C SER A 144 -7.65 38.76 -61.10
N ALA A 145 -6.71 37.89 -60.75
CA ALA A 145 -5.60 37.40 -61.60
C ALA A 145 -4.55 38.47 -62.01
N ASN A 146 -3.28 38.04 -62.17
CA ASN A 146 -2.15 38.75 -62.81
C ASN A 146 -1.52 39.95 -62.01
N ASP A 147 -0.20 40.20 -62.03
CA ASP A 147 0.95 39.35 -62.42
C ASP A 147 2.36 39.88 -62.00
N THR A 148 3.37 39.02 -62.14
CA THR A 148 4.79 39.30 -62.49
C THR A 148 5.76 40.17 -61.63
N ASN A 149 6.74 39.47 -61.02
CA ASN A 149 8.17 39.34 -61.48
C ASN A 149 9.27 40.40 -61.17
N SER A 150 10.54 39.93 -61.28
CA SER A 150 11.88 40.57 -61.19
C SER A 150 12.50 40.81 -59.79
N GLY A 151 13.78 40.51 -59.52
CA GLY A 151 14.75 39.71 -60.32
C GLY A 151 16.23 39.73 -59.82
N HIS A 152 17.04 38.76 -60.32
CA HIS A 152 18.53 38.68 -60.34
C HIS A 152 19.27 38.19 -59.05
N GLN A 153 19.95 37.02 -59.07
CA GLN A 153 21.40 36.73 -59.33
C GLN A 153 22.32 36.93 -58.10
N ALA A 154 23.31 36.08 -57.72
CA ALA A 154 23.84 34.76 -58.16
C ALA A 154 24.67 34.13 -56.97
N PHE A 155 25.54 33.08 -56.99
CA PHE A 155 26.18 32.27 -58.06
C PHE A 155 26.54 30.79 -57.64
N ALA A 156 27.81 30.47 -57.30
CA ALA A 156 28.38 29.10 -57.08
C ALA A 156 29.43 29.09 -55.92
N GLY A 157 29.95 27.97 -55.36
CA GLY A 157 29.70 26.52 -55.53
C GLY A 157 30.91 25.62 -55.11
N ARG A 158 30.73 24.27 -55.03
CA ARG A 158 31.74 23.19 -54.69
C ARG A 158 32.28 23.15 -53.23
N SER A 159 32.92 22.09 -52.70
CA SER A 159 32.89 20.60 -52.90
C SER A 159 33.85 19.89 -51.90
N SER A 160 33.67 18.57 -51.68
CA SER A 160 34.63 17.58 -51.07
C SER A 160 34.79 17.61 -49.53
N THR A 161 34.76 16.51 -48.73
CA THR A 161 35.36 15.13 -48.73
C THR A 161 36.88 15.14 -48.45
N CYS A 162 37.49 14.36 -47.54
CA CYS A 162 37.50 12.88 -47.29
C CYS A 162 38.03 12.55 -45.83
N ILE A 163 37.60 11.51 -45.07
CA ILE A 163 38.03 10.07 -44.94
C ILE A 163 38.96 9.72 -43.73
N ASP A 164 38.59 8.67 -42.96
CA ASP A 164 39.34 7.75 -42.05
C ASP A 164 40.25 8.29 -40.89
N THR A 165 40.64 7.52 -39.84
CA THR A 165 40.73 6.04 -39.65
C THR A 165 40.55 5.59 -38.17
N SER A 166 40.28 4.29 -37.93
CA SER A 166 40.44 3.58 -36.63
C SER A 166 41.39 2.37 -36.75
N PRO A 167 42.15 2.02 -35.69
CA PRO A 167 41.98 0.74 -34.95
C PRO A 167 42.12 0.96 -33.42
N GLU A 168 41.91 0.05 -32.45
CA GLU A 168 42.02 -1.43 -32.32
C GLU A 168 43.45 -1.98 -32.10
N THR A 169 43.75 -2.97 -31.22
CA THR A 169 42.95 -3.65 -30.15
C THR A 169 43.87 -4.50 -29.20
N GLU A 170 43.35 -4.91 -28.02
CA GLU A 170 43.80 -6.01 -27.10
C GLU A 170 45.00 -5.88 -26.08
N VAL A 171 44.71 -6.35 -24.84
CA VAL A 171 45.50 -7.21 -23.91
C VAL A 171 46.62 -6.68 -22.96
N ASN A 172 46.68 -7.32 -21.77
CA ASN A 172 47.54 -7.18 -20.55
C ASN A 172 48.77 -8.15 -20.62
N PRO A 173 49.76 -8.30 -19.68
CA PRO A 173 49.79 -7.96 -18.23
C PRO A 173 51.16 -7.52 -17.57
N TYR A 174 51.11 -7.29 -16.24
CA TYR A 174 52.14 -7.22 -15.16
C TYR A 174 53.68 -7.27 -15.41
N HIS A 175 54.43 -6.33 -14.79
CA HIS A 175 55.24 -6.60 -13.57
C HIS A 175 55.74 -5.33 -12.83
N GLU A 176 56.27 -5.47 -11.60
CA GLU A 176 56.62 -4.39 -10.63
C GLU A 176 58.10 -3.97 -10.55
N THR A 177 58.36 -2.72 -10.11
CA THR A 177 59.35 -2.25 -9.08
C THR A 177 59.60 -0.71 -9.23
N GLY A 178 59.88 0.11 -8.20
CA GLY A 178 59.80 -0.06 -6.74
C GLY A 178 60.37 1.17 -5.97
N GLU A 179 59.80 1.49 -4.80
CA GLU A 179 60.31 2.45 -3.76
C GLU A 179 60.29 3.98 -4.07
N ARG A 180 60.03 4.93 -3.14
CA ARG A 180 59.55 4.90 -1.73
C ARG A 180 59.09 6.31 -1.22
N VAL A 181 58.06 6.36 -0.36
CA VAL A 181 57.92 7.24 0.86
C VAL A 181 57.83 8.78 0.67
N LEU A 182 56.93 9.56 1.31
CA LEU A 182 55.97 9.34 2.42
C LEU A 182 54.76 10.34 2.36
N CYS A 183 53.72 10.05 3.17
CA CYS A 183 52.69 10.93 3.78
C CYS A 183 51.21 10.83 3.32
N LEU A 184 50.47 10.01 4.09
CA LEU A 184 49.10 10.24 4.59
C LEU A 184 47.92 10.36 3.60
N SER A 185 47.19 9.24 3.48
CA SER A 185 45.78 9.16 3.04
C SER A 185 44.95 8.38 4.08
N PRO A 186 43.64 8.63 4.22
CA PRO A 186 42.81 8.00 5.26
C PRO A 186 42.44 6.53 4.94
N PRO A 187 42.26 5.66 5.96
CA PRO A 187 41.95 4.24 5.77
C PRO A 187 40.45 3.93 5.62
N VAL A 188 40.18 2.78 4.99
CA VAL A 188 38.88 2.10 4.90
C VAL A 188 38.37 1.67 6.29
N MET A 189 37.05 1.61 6.47
CA MET A 189 36.41 0.81 7.53
C MET A 189 35.52 -0.29 6.94
N GLN A 190 35.50 -1.43 7.62
CA GLN A 190 35.00 -2.73 7.15
C GLN A 190 33.70 -3.14 7.88
N GLU A 191 32.97 -4.10 7.31
CA GLU A 191 31.67 -4.57 7.83
C GLU A 191 31.69 -5.11 9.28
N GLN A 192 30.81 -4.57 10.13
CA GLN A 192 30.07 -5.29 11.18
C GLN A 192 28.65 -4.72 11.17
N ARG A 193 27.59 -5.43 10.78
CA ARG A 193 27.01 -6.70 11.29
C ARG A 193 26.48 -6.56 12.72
N GLY A 194 25.15 -6.38 12.83
CA GLY A 194 24.39 -6.55 14.08
C GLY A 194 23.76 -5.27 14.63
N LEU A 195 22.49 -5.04 14.31
CA LEU A 195 21.60 -4.27 15.19
C LEU A 195 20.86 -5.28 16.08
N ASP A 196 21.57 -5.74 17.11
CA ASP A 196 20.96 -6.52 18.19
C ASP A 196 20.09 -5.60 19.05
N TYR A 197 18.98 -6.13 19.58
CA TYR A 197 17.93 -5.30 20.19
C TYR A 197 18.06 -5.14 21.72
N ASP A 198 19.27 -5.36 22.26
CA ASP A 198 19.62 -5.18 23.67
C ASP A 198 20.68 -4.06 23.85
N GLN A 199 20.26 -2.79 23.70
CA GLN A 199 20.99 -1.69 24.33
C GLN A 199 20.58 -1.60 25.81
N PRO A 200 21.52 -1.72 26.77
CA PRO A 200 21.19 -1.52 28.18
C PRO A 200 20.82 -0.06 28.44
N ILE A 201 19.76 0.13 29.24
CA ILE A 201 19.14 1.44 29.58
C ILE A 201 20.12 2.44 30.24
N VAL A 202 21.30 1.97 30.67
CA VAL A 202 22.36 2.71 31.36
C VAL A 202 22.89 3.92 30.58
N GLN A 203 23.02 3.85 29.24
CA GLN A 203 23.67 4.92 28.44
C GLN A 203 22.92 6.27 28.43
N ILE A 204 21.71 6.35 28.99
CA ILE A 204 20.99 7.63 29.14
C ILE A 204 21.58 8.48 30.29
N VAL A 205 22.32 7.88 31.23
CA VAL A 205 22.83 8.56 32.43
C VAL A 205 24.11 9.39 32.18
N ASP A 206 24.96 9.02 31.21
CA ASP A 206 26.24 9.71 31.01
C ASP A 206 26.14 11.09 30.32
N ARG A 207 24.96 11.47 29.80
CA ARG A 207 24.76 12.75 29.08
C ARG A 207 24.36 13.93 29.96
N PHE A 208 24.52 13.84 31.29
CA PHE A 208 24.24 14.95 32.22
C PHE A 208 25.46 15.87 32.49
N GLY A 209 26.67 15.50 32.04
CA GLY A 209 27.89 16.31 32.17
C GLY A 209 28.00 17.49 31.19
N GLY A 210 27.15 18.50 31.34
CA GLY A 210 27.21 19.74 30.55
C GLY A 210 27.27 20.98 31.45
N ALA A 211 28.36 21.74 31.36
CA ALA A 211 28.54 22.95 32.18
C ALA A 211 27.46 24.02 31.88
N ASN A 212 27.07 24.77 32.92
CA ASN A 212 26.07 25.85 32.91
C ASN A 212 24.60 25.41 32.75
N VAL A 213 24.11 24.51 33.63
CA VAL A 213 22.68 24.42 33.97
C VAL A 213 22.55 24.27 35.49
N PRO A 214 21.58 24.92 36.18
CA PRO A 214 21.53 24.92 37.65
C PRO A 214 21.42 23.54 38.30
N ASP A 215 21.95 23.45 39.52
CA ASP A 215 21.88 22.27 40.39
C ASP A 215 20.42 21.87 40.67
N SER A 216 20.14 20.56 40.60
CA SER A 216 18.76 20.07 40.64
C SER A 216 18.17 20.16 42.05
N TYR A 217 17.22 21.09 42.25
CA TYR A 217 16.44 21.19 43.49
C TYR A 217 15.60 19.94 43.81
N SER A 218 15.60 18.93 42.93
CA SER A 218 15.09 17.57 43.19
C SER A 218 15.53 17.00 44.54
N PHE A 219 16.79 17.16 44.97
CA PHE A 219 17.25 16.56 46.24
C PHE A 219 16.59 17.18 47.50
N LEU A 220 15.98 18.36 47.40
CA LEU A 220 15.21 18.95 48.49
C LEU A 220 13.80 18.35 48.63
N GLU A 221 13.30 17.63 47.62
CA GLU A 221 11.94 17.09 47.61
C GLU A 221 11.83 15.80 48.44
N SER A 222 10.86 15.79 49.36
CA SER A 222 10.77 14.79 50.44
C SER A 222 10.47 13.36 49.98
N SER A 223 9.65 13.18 48.93
CA SER A 223 9.29 11.85 48.41
C SER A 223 9.88 11.58 47.02
N PHE A 224 10.19 10.32 46.72
CA PHE A 224 10.71 9.88 45.43
C PHE A 224 9.84 10.36 44.26
N THR A 225 8.51 10.22 44.36
CA THR A 225 7.55 10.79 43.39
C THR A 225 7.83 12.26 43.08
N ARG A 226 8.07 13.11 44.09
CA ARG A 226 8.38 14.54 43.85
C ARG A 226 9.78 14.73 43.27
N ARG A 227 10.80 13.98 43.73
CA ARG A 227 12.16 13.99 43.16
C ARG A 227 12.15 13.68 41.66
N LEU A 228 11.56 12.54 41.28
CA LEU A 228 11.43 12.09 39.89
C LEU A 228 10.62 13.07 39.03
N LYS A 229 9.50 13.59 39.56
CA LYS A 229 8.66 14.56 38.86
C LYS A 229 9.36 15.91 38.64
N ARG A 230 10.15 16.36 39.61
CA ARG A 230 10.93 17.60 39.52
C ARG A 230 12.07 17.50 38.49
N SER A 231 12.84 16.42 38.53
CA SER A 231 13.84 16.09 37.50
C SER A 231 13.22 16.00 36.09
N SER A 232 12.03 15.39 35.97
CA SER A 232 11.29 15.31 34.70
C SER A 232 10.90 16.69 34.15
N LEU A 233 10.48 17.62 35.01
CA LEU A 233 10.17 19.01 34.63
C LEU A 233 11.43 19.79 34.23
N GLU A 234 12.53 19.63 34.97
CA GLU A 234 13.82 20.24 34.65
C GLU A 234 14.36 19.77 33.29
N HIS A 235 14.31 18.47 33.01
CA HIS A 235 14.68 17.88 31.72
C HIS A 235 13.79 18.40 30.57
N ALA A 236 12.46 18.41 30.78
CA ALA A 236 11.53 18.96 29.80
C ALA A 236 11.77 20.46 29.54
N PHE A 237 12.06 21.24 30.59
CA PHE A 237 12.35 22.68 30.45
C PHE A 237 13.65 22.95 29.69
N ARG A 238 14.69 22.12 29.86
CA ARG A 238 15.94 22.21 29.05
C ARG A 238 15.63 22.05 27.56
N ILE A 239 14.91 20.99 27.16
CA ILE A 239 14.52 20.72 25.76
C ILE A 239 13.50 21.74 25.23
N PHE A 240 12.66 22.32 26.09
CA PHE A 240 11.73 23.39 25.72
C PHE A 240 12.42 24.76 25.56
N SER A 241 13.60 24.96 26.15
CA SER A 241 14.31 26.24 26.15
C SER A 241 15.34 26.34 25.03
N ASP A 242 16.14 25.31 24.78
CA ASP A 242 17.12 25.33 23.68
C ASP A 242 16.41 25.42 22.32
N ALA A 243 16.92 26.30 21.45
CA ALA A 243 16.42 26.49 20.08
C ALA A 243 17.02 25.45 19.10
N ARG A 244 18.06 24.72 19.52
CA ARG A 244 18.81 23.73 18.73
C ARG A 244 18.35 22.29 18.98
N SER A 245 17.47 22.05 19.95
CA SER A 245 16.89 20.72 20.20
C SER A 245 16.14 20.20 18.98
N ASP A 246 16.30 18.91 18.69
CA ASP A 246 15.68 18.25 17.54
C ASP A 246 14.15 18.52 17.49
N PRO A 247 13.62 19.06 16.38
CA PRO A 247 12.18 19.26 16.20
C PRO A 247 11.34 17.99 16.37
N LEU A 248 11.87 16.80 16.08
CA LEU A 248 11.17 15.53 16.26
C LEU A 248 11.09 15.12 17.73
N GLU A 249 12.17 15.28 18.50
CA GLU A 249 12.16 15.08 19.96
C GLU A 249 11.30 16.10 20.70
N VAL A 250 11.40 17.40 20.35
CA VAL A 250 10.50 18.44 20.88
C VAL A 250 9.04 18.10 20.55
N PHE A 251 8.76 17.67 19.32
CA PHE A 251 7.41 17.23 18.95
C PHE A 251 6.98 15.97 19.73
N ARG A 252 7.87 14.99 19.95
CA ARG A 252 7.61 13.75 20.69
C ARG A 252 7.17 14.04 22.13
N ILE A 253 7.96 14.84 22.85
CA ILE A 253 7.75 15.13 24.28
C ILE A 253 6.50 15.99 24.49
N PHE A 254 6.33 17.05 23.69
CA PHE A 254 5.25 18.01 23.91
C PHE A 254 3.94 17.69 23.15
N ARG A 255 3.88 16.60 22.38
CA ARG A 255 2.74 16.22 21.51
C ARG A 255 1.36 16.26 22.18
N LEU A 256 1.30 15.87 23.46
CA LEU A 256 0.06 15.69 24.21
C LEU A 256 -0.56 16.99 24.70
N VAL A 257 0.18 18.10 24.67
CA VAL A 257 -0.28 19.40 25.16
C VAL A 257 -0.11 20.42 24.03
N PRO A 258 -1.13 21.25 23.69
CA PRO A 258 -1.02 22.22 22.58
C PRO A 258 0.05 23.32 22.78
N CYS A 259 0.74 23.32 23.93
CA CYS A 259 1.79 24.23 24.36
C CYS A 259 2.92 24.45 23.35
N PHE A 260 3.29 23.46 22.53
CA PHE A 260 4.37 23.61 21.54
C PHE A 260 4.04 24.62 20.42
N ARG A 261 2.76 24.98 20.23
CA ARG A 261 2.32 25.92 19.18
C ARG A 261 2.67 27.38 19.47
N ASP A 262 3.02 27.72 20.70
CA ASP A 262 3.36 29.08 21.12
C ASP A 262 4.39 29.03 22.26
N ARG A 263 5.67 28.85 21.89
CA ARG A 263 6.78 28.75 22.86
C ARG A 263 6.87 29.99 23.74
N ALA A 264 6.60 31.18 23.20
CA ALA A 264 6.66 32.45 23.93
C ALA A 264 5.63 32.53 25.07
N LYS A 265 4.36 32.16 24.82
CA LYS A 265 3.33 32.15 25.89
C LYS A 265 3.57 31.08 26.94
N MET A 266 4.20 29.96 26.59
CA MET A 266 4.38 28.82 27.50
C MET A 266 5.67 28.88 28.33
N TYR A 267 6.71 29.55 27.83
CA TYR A 267 7.97 29.74 28.54
C TYR A 267 7.84 30.23 29.99
N PRO A 268 7.06 31.30 30.33
CA PRO A 268 6.90 31.74 31.72
C PRO A 268 6.31 30.63 32.61
N TYR A 269 5.16 30.04 32.23
CA TYR A 269 4.55 28.95 33.02
C TYR A 269 5.49 27.76 33.27
N PHE A 270 6.34 27.44 32.29
CA PHE A 270 7.25 26.29 32.37
C PHE A 270 8.51 26.60 33.20
N ARG A 271 9.02 27.83 33.12
CA ARG A 271 10.04 28.36 34.03
C ARG A 271 9.53 28.39 35.46
N ASP A 272 8.36 28.97 35.68
CA ASP A 272 7.80 29.23 37.01
C ASP A 272 7.55 27.92 37.78
N LEU A 273 7.12 26.85 37.09
CA LEU A 273 7.05 25.49 37.65
C LEU A 273 8.40 24.95 38.12
N VAL A 274 9.46 25.13 37.33
CA VAL A 274 10.82 24.65 37.66
C VAL A 274 11.42 25.44 38.82
N THR A 275 11.14 26.75 38.91
CA THR A 275 11.62 27.64 39.98
C THR A 275 10.72 27.67 41.23
N SER A 276 9.62 26.90 41.27
CA SER A 276 8.67 26.94 42.40
C SER A 276 9.24 26.33 43.68
N GLU A 277 8.95 26.93 44.84
CA GLU A 277 9.54 26.56 46.14
C GLU A 277 9.22 25.12 46.61
N ARG A 278 9.90 24.65 47.66
CA ARG A 278 9.71 23.31 48.25
C ARG A 278 8.24 23.09 48.65
N GLY A 279 7.67 21.94 48.29
CA GLY A 279 6.27 21.60 48.62
C GLY A 279 5.21 22.21 47.68
N SER A 280 5.55 23.19 46.85
CA SER A 280 4.66 23.79 45.83
C SER A 280 4.07 22.76 44.84
N SER A 281 3.00 23.14 44.12
CA SER A 281 2.39 22.26 43.11
C SER A 281 3.24 22.17 41.84
N LEU A 282 3.95 21.06 41.67
CA LEU A 282 4.66 20.68 40.44
C LEU A 282 3.70 20.27 39.28
N GLU A 283 2.45 20.75 39.29
CA GLU A 283 1.40 20.40 38.33
C GLU A 283 0.51 21.61 38.09
N ILE A 284 0.15 21.88 36.82
CA ILE A 284 -0.75 22.98 36.46
C ILE A 284 -2.20 22.53 36.67
N PRO A 285 -2.95 23.01 37.69
CA PRO A 285 -4.23 22.42 38.05
C PRO A 285 -5.35 22.64 37.02
N THR A 286 -5.14 23.47 36.00
CA THR A 286 -6.07 23.71 34.89
C THR A 286 -5.94 22.70 33.74
N LEU A 287 -4.81 21.98 33.65
CA LEU A 287 -4.58 20.96 32.62
C LEU A 287 -5.21 19.60 33.01
N PRO A 288 -5.53 18.75 32.03
CA PRO A 288 -5.98 17.38 32.29
C PRO A 288 -4.80 16.42 32.47
N PHE A 289 -4.95 15.45 33.37
CA PHE A 289 -4.02 14.33 33.49
C PHE A 289 -4.30 13.30 32.39
N TYR A 290 -3.29 12.85 31.63
CA TYR A 290 -3.48 11.96 30.48
C TYR A 290 -3.21 10.49 30.80
N CYS A 291 -4.29 9.71 30.99
CA CYS A 291 -4.23 8.26 31.22
C CYS A 291 -4.01 7.51 29.91
N ILE A 292 -2.77 7.52 29.44
CA ILE A 292 -2.22 6.69 28.37
C ILE A 292 -1.63 5.43 29.03
N GLY A 293 -1.76 4.25 28.41
CA GLY A 293 -1.08 3.02 28.85
C GLY A 293 -1.32 2.57 30.30
N GLY A 294 -2.34 3.08 30.98
CA GLY A 294 -2.62 2.85 32.41
C GLY A 294 -1.96 3.85 33.38
N ALA A 295 -1.25 4.86 32.91
CA ALA A 295 -0.57 5.84 33.76
C ALA A 295 -1.53 6.51 34.75
N GLY A 296 -1.09 6.59 36.02
CA GLY A 296 -1.86 7.04 37.16
C GLY A 296 -2.88 6.03 37.70
N THR A 297 -2.81 4.75 37.31
CA THR A 297 -3.75 3.70 37.75
C THR A 297 -3.13 2.36 38.16
N HIS A 298 -1.82 2.14 37.97
CA HIS A 298 -1.18 0.86 38.30
C HIS A 298 -0.93 0.73 39.80
N TYR A 299 -0.43 1.80 40.46
CA TYR A 299 -0.15 1.82 41.90
C TYR A 299 -0.85 3.00 42.60
N ALA A 300 -2.19 2.96 42.64
CA ALA A 300 -2.97 3.99 43.30
C ALA A 300 -2.81 3.98 44.83
N THR A 301 -2.49 5.15 45.40
CA THR A 301 -2.43 5.37 46.86
C THR A 301 -3.79 5.08 47.50
N LYS A 302 -3.83 4.52 48.72
CA LYS A 302 -5.09 4.28 49.44
C LYS A 302 -5.36 5.36 50.48
N ASP A 303 -6.62 5.73 50.66
CA ASP A 303 -7.06 6.54 51.80
C ASP A 303 -7.08 5.71 53.11
N GLU A 304 -7.34 6.38 54.24
CA GLU A 304 -7.47 5.76 55.58
C GLU A 304 -8.58 4.70 55.68
N LYS A 305 -9.43 4.58 54.64
CA LYS A 305 -10.55 3.64 54.53
C LYS A 305 -10.30 2.57 53.45
N GLY A 306 -9.09 2.53 52.88
CA GLY A 306 -8.64 1.56 51.88
C GLY A 306 -8.98 1.88 50.42
N ASN A 307 -9.62 3.01 50.12
CA ASN A 307 -10.07 3.39 48.78
C ASN A 307 -8.93 3.96 47.93
N SER A 308 -8.85 3.58 46.65
CA SER A 308 -7.85 4.08 45.72
C SER A 308 -8.05 5.55 45.35
N ILE A 309 -7.04 6.38 45.63
CA ILE A 309 -6.93 7.80 45.28
C ILE A 309 -6.25 7.93 43.91
N TYR A 310 -7.01 8.37 42.92
CA TYR A 310 -6.54 8.57 41.54
C TYR A 310 -6.20 10.05 41.26
N PRO A 311 -5.36 10.37 40.26
CA PRO A 311 -5.09 11.76 39.87
C PRO A 311 -6.37 12.54 39.52
N SER A 312 -6.39 13.84 39.81
CA SER A 312 -7.54 14.67 39.45
C SER A 312 -7.63 14.88 37.93
N LYS A 313 -8.85 15.07 37.41
CA LYS A 313 -9.11 15.48 36.00
C LYS A 313 -8.51 14.53 34.93
N MET A 314 -8.43 13.23 35.23
CA MET A 314 -8.05 12.17 34.28
C MET A 314 -8.85 12.25 32.97
N ARG A 315 -8.14 12.15 31.84
CA ARG A 315 -8.73 12.07 30.49
C ARG A 315 -7.87 11.19 29.59
N HIS A 316 -8.50 10.48 28.67
CA HIS A 316 -7.80 9.98 27.47
C HIS A 316 -7.62 11.14 26.45
N PRO A 317 -6.60 11.11 25.57
CA PRO A 317 -6.27 12.20 24.63
C PRO A 317 -7.25 12.36 23.43
N ARG A 318 -8.57 12.29 23.69
CA ARG A 318 -9.66 12.28 22.70
C ARG A 318 -9.65 13.45 21.69
N ARG A 319 -9.08 14.62 22.02
CA ARG A 319 -8.94 15.74 21.07
C ARG A 319 -7.79 15.57 20.08
N ILE A 320 -6.72 14.88 20.45
CA ILE A 320 -5.57 14.60 19.58
C ILE A 320 -5.88 13.39 18.70
N LEU A 321 -6.61 12.42 19.25
CA LEU A 321 -7.30 11.36 18.50
C LEU A 321 -8.45 11.89 17.62
N GLY A 322 -8.83 13.17 17.76
CA GLY A 322 -9.99 13.78 17.12
C GLY A 322 -9.87 14.06 15.62
N THR A 323 -8.68 13.85 15.04
CA THR A 323 -8.48 13.81 13.57
C THR A 323 -8.87 12.47 12.94
N LEU A 324 -9.23 11.46 13.75
CA LEU A 324 -9.75 10.17 13.31
C LEU A 324 -11.27 10.09 13.56
N PRO A 325 -12.06 9.44 12.68
CA PRO A 325 -13.52 9.37 12.79
C PRO A 325 -13.98 8.43 13.92
N MET A 326 -14.03 8.94 15.15
CA MET A 326 -14.41 8.19 16.35
C MET A 326 -15.93 7.97 16.50
N SER A 327 -16.43 6.88 15.91
CA SER A 327 -17.79 6.36 16.14
C SER A 327 -17.87 5.53 17.44
N ALA A 328 -17.60 6.14 18.59
CA ALA A 328 -17.61 5.46 19.89
C ALA A 328 -19.03 5.39 20.50
N ILE A 329 -19.64 4.20 20.49
CA ILE A 329 -20.80 3.87 21.33
C ILE A 329 -20.27 3.47 22.72
N PRO A 330 -20.71 4.09 23.83
CA PRO A 330 -20.28 3.70 25.16
C PRO A 330 -20.67 2.25 25.48
N GLY A 331 -19.71 1.44 25.93
CA GLY A 331 -19.93 0.06 26.38
C GLY A 331 -19.49 -1.06 25.41
N ASP A 332 -19.06 -0.75 24.18
CA ASP A 332 -18.50 -1.77 23.27
C ASP A 332 -17.04 -2.10 23.65
N PRO A 333 -16.67 -3.37 23.99
CA PRO A 333 -15.29 -3.75 24.26
C PRO A 333 -14.34 -3.52 23.07
N ASN A 334 -14.83 -3.47 21.83
CA ASN A 334 -14.00 -3.11 20.67
C ASN A 334 -13.46 -1.67 20.75
N SER A 335 -14.12 -0.77 21.50
CA SER A 335 -13.68 0.63 21.64
C SER A 335 -12.37 0.76 22.43
N VAL A 336 -12.06 -0.19 23.32
CA VAL A 336 -10.80 -0.23 24.07
C VAL A 336 -9.65 -0.59 23.13
N TYR A 337 -9.78 -1.68 22.37
CA TYR A 337 -8.81 -2.09 21.35
C TYR A 337 -8.59 -1.00 20.29
N GLN A 338 -9.66 -0.33 19.84
CA GLN A 338 -9.56 0.77 18.88
C GLN A 338 -8.85 2.00 19.48
N THR A 339 -9.04 2.28 20.78
CA THR A 339 -8.32 3.36 21.48
C THR A 339 -6.84 3.03 21.61
N GLN A 340 -6.48 1.81 22.01
CA GLN A 340 -5.09 1.36 22.14
C GLN A 340 -4.35 1.40 20.79
N SER A 341 -4.97 0.87 19.72
CA SER A 341 -4.37 0.90 18.38
C SER A 341 -4.20 2.32 17.83
N ASN A 342 -5.09 3.25 18.16
CA ASN A 342 -4.93 4.66 17.81
C ASN A 342 -3.83 5.37 18.64
N LEU A 343 -3.52 4.89 19.85
CA LEU A 343 -2.38 5.36 20.66
C LEU A 343 -1.06 4.81 20.10
N GLU A 344 -1.01 3.54 19.70
CA GLU A 344 0.12 2.92 18.98
C GLU A 344 0.43 3.69 17.69
N LEU A 345 -0.58 4.00 16.87
CA LEU A 345 -0.46 4.87 15.69
C LEU A 345 0.05 6.30 15.99
N CYS A 346 0.02 6.72 17.26
CA CYS A 346 0.55 8.00 17.71
C CYS A 346 1.93 7.91 18.40
N GLY A 347 2.54 6.73 18.51
CA GLY A 347 3.77 6.53 19.29
C GLY A 347 3.56 6.48 20.82
N PHE A 348 2.31 6.29 21.25
CA PHE A 348 1.88 6.20 22.66
C PHE A 348 1.31 4.81 23.00
N GLY A 349 1.75 3.77 22.27
CA GLY A 349 1.39 2.39 22.52
C GLY A 349 2.07 1.78 23.76
N GLY A 350 1.71 0.55 24.11
CA GLY A 350 2.26 -0.16 25.27
C GLY A 350 1.68 0.27 26.62
N GLN A 351 2.38 -0.09 27.70
CA GLN A 351 2.11 0.35 29.07
C GLN A 351 2.88 1.64 29.37
N TRP A 352 2.29 2.54 30.15
CA TRP A 352 2.90 3.80 30.57
C TRP A 352 2.68 3.98 32.07
N PHE A 353 3.66 4.55 32.75
CA PHE A 353 3.73 4.73 34.20
C PHE A 353 3.86 6.22 34.50
N ASP A 354 3.15 6.73 35.52
CA ASP A 354 3.43 8.04 36.09
C ASP A 354 4.48 7.95 37.22
N CYS A 355 4.92 9.09 37.77
CA CYS A 355 5.97 9.10 38.79
C CYS A 355 5.63 8.33 40.08
N ARG A 356 4.34 8.07 40.36
CA ARG A 356 3.85 7.26 41.49
C ARG A 356 3.74 5.80 41.10
N ASP A 357 3.32 5.50 39.87
CA ASP A 357 3.35 4.11 39.36
C ASP A 357 4.79 3.57 39.37
N VAL A 358 5.79 4.41 39.04
CA VAL A 358 7.22 4.07 39.16
C VAL A 358 7.62 3.85 40.61
N GLU A 359 7.19 4.70 41.55
CA GLU A 359 7.48 4.52 42.98
C GLU A 359 6.89 3.20 43.52
N GLY A 360 5.63 2.90 43.17
CA GLY A 360 4.95 1.67 43.57
C GLY A 360 5.60 0.42 42.98
N TYR A 361 5.97 0.44 41.70
CA TYR A 361 6.70 -0.64 41.04
C TYR A 361 8.05 -0.92 41.71
N LEU A 362 8.83 0.12 42.03
CA LEU A 362 10.12 -0.03 42.69
C LEU A 362 9.97 -0.57 44.13
N ARG A 363 8.99 -0.08 44.90
CA ARG A 363 8.66 -0.64 46.23
C ARG A 363 8.24 -2.11 46.14
N GLU A 364 7.49 -2.52 45.10
CA GLU A 364 7.15 -3.93 44.84
C GLU A 364 8.38 -4.80 44.56
N LYS A 365 9.45 -4.23 43.96
CA LYS A 365 10.75 -4.92 43.77
C LYS A 365 11.68 -4.85 44.98
N GLY A 366 11.17 -4.48 46.16
CA GLY A 366 11.93 -4.46 47.41
C GLY A 366 12.91 -3.29 47.53
N VAL A 367 12.75 -2.23 46.72
CA VAL A 367 13.60 -1.03 46.77
C VAL A 367 13.10 -0.07 47.87
N ASP A 368 13.97 0.26 48.83
CA ASP A 368 13.73 1.30 49.82
C ASP A 368 13.94 2.69 49.19
N LEU A 369 12.88 3.50 49.15
CA LEU A 369 12.87 4.84 48.56
C LEU A 369 12.68 5.96 49.61
N ASP A 370 12.55 5.60 50.89
CA ASP A 370 12.31 6.54 51.98
C ASP A 370 13.63 7.13 52.54
N GLY A 371 14.77 6.52 52.21
CA GLY A 371 16.10 7.08 52.44
C GLY A 371 16.38 8.37 51.62
N PRO A 372 17.22 9.29 52.14
CA PRO A 372 17.55 10.56 51.48
C PRO A 372 18.66 10.44 50.39
N GLY A 373 19.24 9.26 50.20
CA GLY A 373 20.34 9.03 49.26
C GLY A 373 19.89 8.88 47.81
N SER A 374 20.81 9.14 46.86
CA SER A 374 20.60 8.86 45.43
C SER A 374 20.74 7.37 45.06
N PHE A 375 21.18 6.54 46.02
CA PHE A 375 21.38 5.11 45.88
C PHE A 375 20.48 4.37 46.88
N PRO A 376 19.31 3.84 46.45
CA PRO A 376 18.39 3.16 47.33
C PRO A 376 18.84 1.73 47.66
N THR A 377 18.55 1.26 48.87
CA THR A 377 18.81 -0.12 49.30
C THR A 377 17.80 -1.08 48.66
N VAL A 378 18.23 -2.30 48.30
CA VAL A 378 17.32 -3.33 47.76
C VAL A 378 17.28 -4.53 48.71
N HIS A 379 16.11 -4.79 49.28
CA HIS A 379 15.86 -5.94 50.16
C HIS A 379 15.45 -7.15 49.32
N ASN A 380 16.38 -8.09 49.12
CA ASN A 380 16.13 -9.35 48.41
C ASN A 380 15.45 -10.38 49.35
N PRO A 381 14.22 -10.85 49.08
CA PRO A 381 13.53 -11.82 49.94
C PRO A 381 14.12 -13.24 49.94
N ALA A 382 15.10 -13.54 49.06
CA ALA A 382 15.58 -14.90 48.82
C ALA A 382 16.68 -15.41 49.77
N LEU A 383 17.03 -14.67 50.84
CA LEU A 383 18.13 -15.02 51.75
C LEU A 383 17.69 -15.05 53.23
N GLY A 384 17.25 -16.23 53.67
CA GLY A 384 17.28 -16.65 55.07
C GLY A 384 18.61 -17.35 55.42
N PRO A 385 18.94 -17.52 56.71
CA PRO A 385 20.27 -17.97 57.13
C PRO A 385 20.54 -19.47 56.88
N SER A 386 21.82 -19.78 56.71
CA SER A 386 22.36 -21.11 56.37
C SER A 386 22.27 -22.14 57.50
N GLN A 387 22.03 -23.41 57.12
CA GLN A 387 22.61 -24.57 57.80
C GLN A 387 23.13 -25.60 56.80
N SER A 388 24.10 -26.40 57.25
CA SER A 388 24.98 -27.24 56.42
C SER A 388 24.60 -28.71 56.44
N ALA A 389 24.67 -29.39 55.28
CA ALA A 389 24.85 -30.83 55.21
C ALA A 389 25.69 -31.23 53.97
N PHE A 390 26.79 -31.92 54.25
CA PHE A 390 27.52 -32.85 53.35
C PHE A 390 26.60 -34.08 53.09
N GLU A 391 26.78 -35.00 52.12
CA GLU A 391 27.92 -35.38 51.25
C GLU A 391 27.38 -36.29 50.10
N SER A 392 28.19 -36.57 49.07
CA SER A 392 28.09 -37.78 48.20
C SER A 392 26.87 -37.90 47.24
N SER A 393 26.95 -38.46 46.02
CA SER A 393 28.03 -39.13 45.27
C SER A 393 28.05 -38.72 43.77
N LEU A 394 29.10 -39.13 43.07
CA LEU A 394 29.27 -39.05 41.59
C LEU A 394 29.91 -40.39 41.12
N LEU A 395 30.07 -40.58 39.80
CA LEU A 395 30.36 -41.85 39.09
C LEU A 395 29.10 -42.72 38.89
N ASP A 396 28.93 -43.47 37.79
CA ASP A 396 29.89 -43.87 36.75
C ASP A 396 29.46 -43.53 35.30
N ALA A 397 30.36 -43.72 34.33
CA ALA A 397 30.10 -43.54 32.90
C ALA A 397 30.83 -44.55 32.00
N GLN A 398 30.09 -45.22 31.11
CA GLN A 398 30.53 -45.91 29.87
C GLN A 398 29.24 -46.23 29.05
N CYS A 399 29.13 -46.08 27.73
CA CYS A 399 29.99 -46.40 26.59
C CYS A 399 30.21 -47.91 26.36
N ILE A 400 29.54 -48.47 25.34
CA ILE A 400 30.11 -49.33 24.26
C ILE A 400 28.99 -49.71 23.25
N SER A 401 29.35 -50.31 22.12
CA SER A 401 28.59 -50.31 20.86
C SER A 401 28.48 -51.67 20.16
N PHE A 402 27.45 -51.78 19.29
CA PHE A 402 27.43 -52.57 18.04
C PHE A 402 27.21 -54.10 18.11
N SER A 403 26.76 -54.65 16.96
CA SER A 403 26.62 -56.08 16.57
C SER A 403 25.58 -56.94 17.34
N GLU A 404 25.08 -58.07 16.82
CA GLU A 404 24.60 -58.43 15.46
C GLU A 404 23.81 -59.76 15.56
N THR A 405 22.86 -60.03 14.65
CA THR A 405 22.16 -61.35 14.47
C THR A 405 21.25 -61.81 15.65
N GLN A 406 20.35 -62.81 15.55
CA GLN A 406 19.86 -63.63 14.42
C GLN A 406 18.37 -64.08 14.62
N THR A 407 17.83 -64.75 13.58
CA THR A 407 16.57 -65.50 13.37
C THR A 407 15.75 -66.03 14.56
N GLU A 408 14.41 -65.91 14.46
CA GLU A 408 13.32 -66.94 14.62
C GLU A 408 11.97 -66.18 14.57
N ARG A 409 10.78 -66.66 14.15
CA ARG A 409 10.28 -67.63 13.17
C ARG A 409 8.73 -67.60 13.29
N PHE A 410 8.03 -67.09 12.26
CA PHE A 410 6.59 -67.28 11.92
C PHE A 410 5.54 -67.72 12.99
N LYS A 411 4.41 -66.99 13.04
CA LYS A 411 3.09 -67.59 12.70
C LYS A 411 2.00 -66.59 12.29
N CYS A 412 1.07 -67.13 11.51
CA CYS A 412 -0.07 -66.56 10.76
C CYS A 412 -0.81 -65.32 11.30
N VAL A 413 -1.06 -64.35 10.40
CA VAL A 413 -2.38 -63.71 10.25
C VAL A 413 -2.82 -63.89 8.77
N ASP A 414 -3.33 -65.08 8.45
CA ASP A 414 -3.86 -65.37 7.11
C ASP A 414 -5.26 -64.75 6.97
N GLY A 415 -5.36 -63.66 6.22
CA GLY A 415 -6.62 -62.92 6.07
C GLY A 415 -6.63 -61.75 5.08
N MET A 416 -5.56 -61.51 4.31
CA MET A 416 -5.53 -60.40 3.34
C MET A 416 -4.62 -60.64 2.11
N MET A 417 -4.43 -61.90 1.71
CA MET A 417 -3.73 -62.28 0.47
C MET A 417 -4.65 -63.00 -0.51
N ASP A 418 -5.34 -62.23 -1.35
CA ASP A 418 -6.08 -62.75 -2.52
C ASP A 418 -6.10 -61.68 -3.64
N VAL A 419 -6.50 -60.45 -3.27
CA VAL A 419 -6.45 -59.25 -4.14
C VAL A 419 -5.02 -59.01 -4.68
N THR A 420 -3.98 -59.22 -3.85
CA THR A 420 -2.58 -59.06 -4.25
C THR A 420 -2.11 -60.14 -5.23
N GLY A 421 -2.54 -61.39 -5.05
CA GLY A 421 -2.24 -62.50 -5.98
C GLY A 421 -2.89 -62.29 -7.35
N SER A 422 -4.16 -61.87 -7.37
CA SER A 422 -4.86 -61.49 -8.59
C SER A 422 -4.19 -60.31 -9.32
N LEU A 423 -3.78 -59.26 -8.60
CA LEU A 423 -3.10 -58.11 -9.21
C LEU A 423 -1.72 -58.47 -9.77
N CYS A 424 -0.92 -59.27 -9.06
CA CYS A 424 0.40 -59.70 -9.54
C CYS A 424 0.31 -60.62 -10.77
N THR A 425 -0.70 -61.49 -10.86
CA THR A 425 -0.91 -62.38 -12.02
C THR A 425 -1.52 -61.65 -13.22
N LEU A 426 -2.38 -60.65 -13.01
CA LEU A 426 -2.80 -59.74 -14.07
C LEU A 426 -1.62 -58.90 -14.60
N TRP A 427 -0.77 -58.39 -13.70
CA TRP A 427 0.41 -57.62 -14.08
C TRP A 427 1.40 -58.47 -14.88
N SER A 428 1.79 -59.66 -14.40
CA SER A 428 2.75 -60.50 -15.12
C SER A 428 2.27 -60.93 -16.51
N ARG A 429 0.96 -61.11 -16.71
CA ARG A 429 0.34 -61.49 -18.00
C ARG A 429 0.02 -60.31 -18.92
N HIS A 430 -0.14 -59.10 -18.40
CA HIS A 430 -0.62 -57.93 -19.16
C HIS A 430 0.22 -56.65 -19.02
N TRP A 431 1.39 -56.68 -18.37
CA TRP A 431 2.23 -55.47 -18.21
C TRP A 431 2.59 -54.81 -19.54
N LEU A 432 2.81 -55.58 -20.62
CA LEU A 432 3.06 -55.04 -21.96
C LEU A 432 1.86 -54.24 -22.51
N THR A 433 0.64 -54.77 -22.42
CA THR A 433 -0.55 -54.06 -22.91
C THR A 433 -0.88 -52.86 -22.02
N ILE A 434 -0.71 -52.99 -20.69
CA ILE A 434 -0.83 -51.87 -19.74
C ILE A 434 0.19 -50.76 -20.07
N ALA A 435 1.46 -51.13 -20.33
CA ALA A 435 2.50 -50.17 -20.69
C ALA A 435 2.23 -49.48 -22.03
N VAL A 436 1.74 -50.20 -23.05
CA VAL A 436 1.36 -49.61 -24.35
C VAL A 436 0.16 -48.67 -24.20
N VAL A 437 -0.86 -49.04 -23.43
CA VAL A 437 -2.01 -48.16 -23.15
C VAL A 437 -1.59 -46.91 -22.35
N PHE A 438 -0.72 -47.08 -21.35
CA PHE A 438 -0.24 -45.96 -20.53
C PHE A 438 0.67 -45.00 -21.31
N THR A 439 1.61 -45.51 -22.11
CA THR A 439 2.51 -44.68 -22.93
C THR A 439 1.76 -43.99 -24.08
N SER A 440 0.82 -44.67 -24.75
CA SER A 440 -0.03 -44.03 -25.77
C SER A 440 -0.98 -42.98 -25.16
N TYR A 441 -1.50 -43.19 -23.95
CA TYR A 441 -2.25 -42.17 -23.23
C TYR A 441 -1.38 -40.94 -22.89
N ILE A 442 -0.16 -41.14 -22.38
CA ILE A 442 0.80 -40.04 -22.11
C ILE A 442 1.13 -39.27 -23.39
N ALA A 443 1.37 -39.97 -24.50
CA ALA A 443 1.63 -39.35 -25.81
C ALA A 443 0.42 -38.53 -26.29
N LEU A 444 -0.80 -39.05 -26.12
CA LEU A 444 -2.04 -38.35 -26.44
C LEU A 444 -2.25 -37.10 -25.56
N VAL A 445 -2.04 -37.19 -24.25
CA VAL A 445 -2.11 -36.05 -23.32
C VAL A 445 -1.10 -34.97 -23.73
N SER A 446 0.15 -35.35 -24.00
CA SER A 446 1.21 -34.45 -24.46
C SER A 446 0.82 -33.74 -25.76
N LEU A 447 0.43 -34.49 -26.80
CA LEU A 447 0.04 -33.95 -28.10
C LEU A 447 -1.16 -32.98 -27.98
N LEU A 448 -2.19 -33.36 -27.22
CA LEU A 448 -3.37 -32.51 -27.03
C LEU A 448 -3.06 -31.22 -26.24
N ARG A 449 -2.10 -31.26 -25.32
CA ARG A 449 -1.64 -30.08 -24.56
C ARG A 449 -0.81 -29.12 -25.43
N TYR A 450 0.23 -29.61 -26.08
CA TYR A 450 1.08 -28.77 -26.93
C TYR A 450 0.32 -28.25 -28.17
N ARG A 451 -0.74 -28.92 -28.63
CA ARG A 451 -1.62 -28.44 -29.71
C ARG A 451 -2.21 -27.04 -29.47
N ARG A 452 -2.50 -26.63 -28.22
CA ARG A 452 -3.00 -25.25 -27.97
C ARG A 452 -1.88 -24.22 -28.05
N MET A 453 -0.72 -24.52 -27.46
CA MET A 453 0.49 -23.69 -27.53
C MET A 453 0.89 -23.44 -28.99
N ALA A 454 1.05 -24.53 -29.77
CA ALA A 454 1.35 -24.45 -31.19
C ALA A 454 0.30 -23.68 -32.01
N LYS A 455 -0.99 -23.70 -31.62
CA LYS A 455 -2.03 -22.89 -32.27
C LYS A 455 -1.89 -21.38 -31.94
N ILE A 456 -1.46 -21.03 -30.73
CA ILE A 456 -1.19 -19.64 -30.33
C ILE A 456 0.05 -19.11 -31.07
N GLU A 457 1.07 -19.95 -31.27
CA GLU A 457 2.33 -19.56 -31.93
C GLU A 457 2.26 -19.60 -33.46
N ALA A 458 1.40 -20.44 -34.05
CA ALA A 458 1.31 -20.63 -35.50
C ALA A 458 1.18 -19.36 -36.38
N PRO A 459 0.55 -18.24 -35.95
CA PRO A 459 0.56 -16.98 -36.70
C PRO A 459 1.91 -16.25 -36.64
N PHE A 460 2.63 -16.36 -35.52
CA PHE A 460 3.87 -15.66 -35.20
C PHE A 460 5.12 -16.54 -35.39
N ALA A 461 5.00 -17.61 -36.17
CA ALA A 461 6.12 -18.47 -36.55
C ALA A 461 7.09 -17.69 -37.48
N PRO A 462 8.39 -18.04 -37.50
CA PRO A 462 9.37 -17.39 -38.38
C PRO A 462 8.93 -17.32 -39.84
N GLY A 463 9.10 -16.16 -40.47
CA GLY A 463 8.65 -15.90 -41.84
C GLY A 463 7.15 -15.63 -41.99
N LYS A 464 6.42 -15.35 -40.90
CA LYS A 464 5.02 -14.90 -40.92
C LYS A 464 4.89 -13.50 -40.30
N LYS A 465 4.12 -13.37 -39.23
CA LYS A 465 3.81 -12.12 -38.53
C LYS A 465 4.80 -11.87 -37.40
N ASP A 466 5.38 -10.68 -37.32
CA ASP A 466 6.26 -10.33 -36.19
C ASP A 466 5.46 -10.04 -34.89
N LEU A 467 6.14 -10.14 -33.74
CA LEU A 467 5.59 -9.79 -32.43
C LEU A 467 5.23 -8.30 -32.31
N SER A 468 5.89 -7.40 -33.06
CA SER A 468 5.53 -5.97 -33.11
C SER A 468 4.15 -5.71 -33.69
N GLU A 469 3.66 -6.56 -34.61
CA GLU A 469 2.35 -6.40 -35.26
C GLU A 469 1.17 -6.97 -34.45
N MET A 470 1.43 -7.55 -33.26
CA MET A 470 0.36 -8.17 -32.47
C MET A 470 -0.66 -7.12 -32.01
N THR A 471 -1.92 -7.30 -32.42
CA THR A 471 -3.02 -6.38 -32.11
C THR A 471 -3.56 -6.61 -30.70
N VAL A 472 -4.22 -5.60 -30.15
CA VAL A 472 -4.93 -5.69 -28.85
C VAL A 472 -5.97 -6.83 -28.85
N LYS A 473 -6.60 -7.12 -30.00
CA LYS A 473 -7.62 -8.18 -30.12
C LYS A 473 -6.98 -9.58 -30.12
N GLU A 474 -5.84 -9.77 -30.78
CA GLU A 474 -5.06 -11.01 -30.69
C GLU A 474 -4.51 -11.23 -29.27
N ALA A 475 -3.89 -10.21 -28.66
CA ALA A 475 -3.37 -10.27 -27.30
C ALA A 475 -4.46 -10.64 -26.28
N HIS A 476 -5.65 -10.04 -26.38
CA HIS A 476 -6.80 -10.38 -25.52
C HIS A 476 -7.31 -11.82 -25.77
N ALA A 477 -7.33 -12.29 -27.01
CA ALA A 477 -7.72 -13.67 -27.35
C ALA A 477 -6.70 -14.73 -26.87
N ILE A 478 -5.42 -14.39 -26.81
CA ILE A 478 -4.37 -15.20 -26.19
C ILE A 478 -4.55 -15.20 -24.67
N LEU A 479 -4.66 -14.02 -24.04
CA LEU A 479 -4.85 -13.86 -22.59
C LEU A 479 -6.05 -14.67 -22.08
N ASN A 480 -7.19 -14.62 -22.79
CA ASN A 480 -8.38 -15.41 -22.46
C ASN A 480 -8.14 -16.93 -22.51
N GLN A 481 -7.39 -17.43 -23.50
CA GLN A 481 -7.05 -18.86 -23.56
C GLN A 481 -6.12 -19.27 -22.41
N LEU A 482 -5.18 -18.41 -22.02
CA LEU A 482 -4.31 -18.66 -20.87
C LEU A 482 -5.11 -18.69 -19.56
N GLN A 483 -5.93 -17.69 -19.30
CA GLN A 483 -6.62 -17.54 -18.00
C GLN A 483 -7.90 -18.40 -17.84
N GLU A 484 -8.56 -18.83 -18.93
CA GLU A 484 -9.73 -19.71 -18.84
C GLU A 484 -9.42 -21.21 -19.06
N LEU A 485 -8.38 -21.55 -19.84
CA LEU A 485 -8.15 -22.93 -20.32
C LEU A 485 -6.83 -23.54 -19.84
N GLU A 486 -5.68 -22.90 -20.04
CA GLU A 486 -4.36 -23.48 -19.69
C GLU A 486 -3.98 -23.29 -18.22
N PHE A 487 -3.92 -22.04 -17.77
CA PHE A 487 -3.33 -21.63 -16.50
C PHE A 487 -4.32 -20.90 -15.55
N PRO A 488 -5.61 -21.31 -15.45
CA PRO A 488 -6.58 -20.63 -14.59
C PRO A 488 -6.21 -20.68 -13.10
N HIS A 489 -5.32 -21.60 -12.70
CA HIS A 489 -4.78 -21.67 -11.35
C HIS A 489 -3.70 -20.60 -11.14
N ALA A 490 -2.63 -20.60 -11.93
CA ALA A 490 -1.58 -19.58 -11.83
C ALA A 490 -2.12 -18.15 -11.96
N PHE A 491 -2.96 -17.83 -12.95
CA PHE A 491 -3.57 -16.49 -13.08
C PHE A 491 -4.44 -16.10 -11.86
N ALA A 492 -5.06 -17.06 -11.17
CA ALA A 492 -5.83 -16.84 -9.95
C ALA A 492 -4.98 -16.89 -8.65
N LYS A 493 -3.69 -17.25 -8.73
CA LYS A 493 -2.71 -17.16 -7.65
C LYS A 493 -1.89 -15.88 -7.79
N ALA A 494 -1.34 -15.59 -8.97
CA ALA A 494 -0.64 -14.34 -9.31
C ALA A 494 -1.42 -13.10 -8.87
N ARG A 495 -2.70 -12.97 -9.26
CA ARG A 495 -3.58 -11.87 -8.80
C ARG A 495 -3.77 -11.78 -7.28
N LYS A 496 -3.50 -12.85 -6.51
CA LYS A 496 -3.54 -12.81 -5.04
C LYS A 496 -2.18 -12.50 -4.43
N MET A 497 -1.09 -12.87 -5.12
CA MET A 497 0.27 -12.51 -4.72
C MET A 497 0.48 -11.01 -4.95
N ALA A 498 0.13 -10.46 -6.11
CA ALA A 498 0.23 -9.00 -6.35
C ALA A 498 -0.60 -8.17 -5.33
N LEU A 499 -1.85 -8.58 -5.06
CA LEU A 499 -2.68 -7.97 -4.01
C LEU A 499 -2.12 -8.14 -2.56
N LEU A 500 -1.12 -9.00 -2.39
CA LEU A 500 -0.34 -9.16 -1.16
C LEU A 500 0.99 -8.36 -1.21
N LYS A 501 1.73 -8.35 -2.33
CA LYS A 501 2.96 -7.55 -2.56
C LYS A 501 2.70 -6.05 -2.40
N ALA A 502 1.55 -5.55 -2.87
CA ALA A 502 1.08 -4.19 -2.59
C ALA A 502 0.91 -3.84 -1.09
N GLY A 503 0.97 -4.82 -0.18
CA GLY A 503 1.05 -4.60 1.27
C GLY A 503 2.47 -4.44 1.83
N GLY A 504 3.49 -4.77 1.04
CA GLY A 504 4.91 -4.68 1.39
C GLY A 504 5.60 -3.40 0.90
N ILE A 505 4.95 -2.59 0.06
CA ILE A 505 5.43 -1.24 -0.25
C ILE A 505 4.97 -0.28 0.88
N PRO A 506 5.89 0.39 1.61
CA PRO A 506 5.53 1.16 2.82
C PRO A 506 4.60 2.35 2.59
N THR A 507 4.61 2.96 1.40
CA THR A 507 3.67 4.01 0.96
C THR A 507 2.23 3.49 0.95
N MET A 508 2.01 2.35 0.27
CA MET A 508 0.72 1.69 0.11
C MET A 508 0.19 1.15 1.44
N SER A 509 1.02 0.42 2.22
CA SER A 509 0.60 -0.18 3.48
C SER A 509 0.14 0.88 4.49
N LYS A 510 0.87 2.00 4.57
CA LYS A 510 0.54 3.20 5.34
C LYS A 510 -0.73 3.87 4.84
N LEU A 511 -0.95 3.97 3.53
CA LEU A 511 -2.20 4.51 2.97
C LEU A 511 -3.41 3.62 3.34
N PHE A 512 -3.31 2.30 3.22
CA PHE A 512 -4.40 1.40 3.59
C PHE A 512 -4.74 1.46 5.09
N ALA A 513 -3.73 1.64 5.96
CA ALA A 513 -3.93 1.87 7.39
C ALA A 513 -4.66 3.21 7.65
N VAL A 514 -4.12 4.33 7.15
CA VAL A 514 -4.67 5.68 7.39
C VAL A 514 -6.07 5.87 6.80
N THR A 515 -6.39 5.25 5.66
CA THR A 515 -7.72 5.29 5.05
C THR A 515 -8.75 4.35 5.71
N GLY A 516 -8.34 3.59 6.74
CA GLY A 516 -9.19 2.61 7.39
C GLY A 516 -9.63 1.45 6.47
N GLN A 517 -8.89 1.21 5.38
CA GLN A 517 -9.15 0.08 4.47
C GLN A 517 -8.45 -1.19 4.93
N ASN A 518 -7.35 -1.05 5.69
CA ASN A 518 -6.68 -2.13 6.39
C ASN A 518 -7.30 -2.35 7.78
N ASN A 519 -8.55 -2.80 7.86
CA ASN A 519 -9.14 -3.29 9.11
C ASN A 519 -10.05 -4.52 8.89
N LYS A 520 -10.35 -5.26 9.98
CA LYS A 520 -11.13 -6.53 9.94
C LYS A 520 -12.55 -6.40 9.36
N ARG A 521 -13.11 -5.18 9.25
CA ARG A 521 -14.43 -4.91 8.66
C ARG A 521 -14.34 -4.70 7.15
N ASN A 522 -13.29 -4.01 6.69
CA ASN A 522 -13.17 -3.48 5.33
C ASN A 522 -12.21 -4.28 4.44
N SER A 523 -11.16 -4.91 5.01
CA SER A 523 -10.08 -5.55 4.24
C SER A 523 -10.60 -6.64 3.30
N GLY A 524 -11.47 -7.52 3.80
CA GLY A 524 -12.10 -8.58 3.01
C GLY A 524 -13.09 -8.08 1.94
N LYS A 525 -13.66 -6.88 2.10
CA LYS A 525 -14.48 -6.24 1.05
C LYS A 525 -13.57 -5.67 -0.03
N ARG A 526 -12.57 -4.85 0.33
CA ARG A 526 -11.57 -4.29 -0.60
C ARG A 526 -10.92 -5.39 -1.44
N ALA A 527 -10.51 -6.49 -0.81
CA ALA A 527 -9.89 -7.63 -1.48
C ALA A 527 -10.78 -8.27 -2.57
N VAL A 528 -12.11 -8.19 -2.43
CA VAL A 528 -13.06 -8.66 -3.45
C VAL A 528 -13.40 -7.56 -4.45
N ASP A 529 -13.56 -6.30 -4.02
CA ASP A 529 -13.78 -5.15 -4.90
C ASP A 529 -12.64 -5.04 -5.94
N THR A 530 -11.38 -5.09 -5.48
CA THR A 530 -10.20 -5.01 -6.36
C THR A 530 -10.03 -6.28 -7.21
N GLU A 531 -10.30 -7.49 -6.69
CA GLU A 531 -10.26 -8.69 -7.54
C GLU A 531 -11.35 -8.65 -8.64
N ILE A 532 -12.53 -8.09 -8.37
CA ILE A 532 -13.58 -7.91 -9.38
C ILE A 532 -13.09 -6.95 -10.47
N LEU A 533 -12.62 -5.75 -10.12
CA LEU A 533 -12.13 -4.77 -11.10
C LEU A 533 -11.00 -5.35 -11.97
N LEU A 534 -9.99 -5.99 -11.36
CA LEU A 534 -8.89 -6.62 -12.11
C LEU A 534 -9.37 -7.74 -13.04
N ARG A 535 -10.37 -8.54 -12.64
CA ARG A 535 -10.93 -9.62 -13.48
C ARG A 535 -11.82 -9.11 -14.61
N GLU A 536 -12.55 -8.02 -14.42
CA GLU A 536 -13.31 -7.36 -15.49
C GLU A 536 -12.35 -6.86 -16.57
N VAL A 537 -11.35 -6.07 -16.17
CA VAL A 537 -10.30 -5.54 -17.06
C VAL A 537 -9.54 -6.67 -17.79
N GLN A 538 -9.17 -7.76 -17.10
CA GLN A 538 -8.47 -8.89 -17.73
C GLN A 538 -9.36 -9.74 -18.66
N SER A 539 -10.68 -9.83 -18.45
CA SER A 539 -11.56 -10.78 -19.16
C SER A 539 -12.55 -10.16 -20.14
N LYS A 540 -12.51 -8.83 -20.32
CA LYS A 540 -13.36 -8.09 -21.25
C LYS A 540 -12.50 -7.27 -22.25
N PRO A 541 -12.90 -7.17 -23.53
CA PRO A 541 -12.16 -6.40 -24.54
C PRO A 541 -12.02 -4.91 -24.18
N ARG A 542 -10.92 -4.25 -24.60
CA ARG A 542 -10.63 -2.82 -24.34
C ARG A 542 -11.74 -1.89 -24.83
N ASP A 543 -12.41 -2.25 -25.93
CA ASP A 543 -13.54 -1.56 -26.56
C ASP A 543 -14.90 -1.79 -25.86
N SER A 544 -14.96 -2.60 -24.79
CA SER A 544 -16.22 -2.95 -24.11
C SER A 544 -16.56 -2.04 -22.91
N ASP A 545 -17.86 -1.75 -22.74
CA ASP A 545 -18.41 -0.99 -21.61
C ASP A 545 -17.92 -1.46 -20.23
N ARG A 546 -17.70 -2.76 -20.07
CA ARG A 546 -17.26 -3.36 -18.80
C ARG A 546 -15.79 -3.11 -18.52
N TYR A 547 -14.93 -3.19 -19.53
CA TYR A 547 -13.52 -2.81 -19.42
C TYR A 547 -13.43 -1.32 -19.05
N THR A 548 -14.07 -0.45 -19.84
CA THR A 548 -13.96 1.00 -19.65
C THR A 548 -14.56 1.45 -18.33
N SER A 549 -15.69 0.87 -17.90
CA SER A 549 -16.28 1.18 -16.58
C SER A 549 -15.41 0.71 -15.41
N ALA A 550 -14.74 -0.44 -15.54
CA ALA A 550 -13.85 -0.96 -14.49
C ALA A 550 -12.56 -0.12 -14.37
N VAL A 551 -11.94 0.27 -15.49
CA VAL A 551 -10.77 1.17 -15.48
C VAL A 551 -11.17 2.55 -14.96
N ALA A 552 -12.25 3.16 -15.48
CA ALA A 552 -12.72 4.46 -15.01
C ALA A 552 -13.08 4.47 -13.51
N ARG A 553 -13.60 3.35 -12.98
CA ARG A 553 -13.85 3.23 -11.54
C ARG A 553 -12.56 3.22 -10.74
N MET A 554 -11.55 2.49 -11.20
CA MET A 554 -10.23 2.43 -10.58
C MET A 554 -9.53 3.79 -10.63
N ASN A 555 -9.61 4.49 -11.77
CA ASN A 555 -9.12 5.86 -11.95
C ASN A 555 -9.78 6.83 -10.96
N TYR A 556 -11.11 6.87 -10.90
CA TYR A 556 -11.85 7.70 -9.93
C TYR A 556 -11.47 7.40 -8.47
N LEU A 557 -11.37 6.12 -8.10
CA LEU A 557 -10.99 5.72 -6.74
C LEU A 557 -9.55 6.14 -6.38
N HIS A 558 -8.62 6.17 -7.34
CA HIS A 558 -7.23 6.60 -7.14
C HIS A 558 -7.02 8.12 -7.30
N ALA A 559 -7.81 8.81 -8.13
CA ALA A 559 -7.59 10.20 -8.55
C ALA A 559 -7.44 11.19 -7.38
N ARG A 560 -8.23 11.01 -6.30
CA ARG A 560 -8.11 11.82 -5.07
C ARG A 560 -6.76 11.64 -4.37
N TYR A 561 -6.19 10.44 -4.39
CA TYR A 561 -4.94 10.10 -3.71
C TYR A 561 -3.71 10.42 -4.56
N ARG A 562 -3.79 10.27 -5.90
CA ARG A 562 -2.78 10.80 -6.85
C ARG A 562 -2.65 12.32 -6.71
N ARG A 563 -3.77 13.06 -6.78
CA ARG A 563 -3.81 14.53 -6.57
C ARG A 563 -3.38 15.01 -5.18
N ALA A 564 -3.22 14.11 -4.20
CA ALA A 564 -2.70 14.41 -2.86
C ALA A 564 -1.24 13.94 -2.65
N ASN A 565 -0.61 13.41 -3.71
CA ASN A 565 0.66 12.68 -3.68
C ASN A 565 0.70 11.65 -2.53
N LYS A 566 -0.25 10.72 -2.55
CA LYS A 566 -0.41 9.61 -1.57
C LYS A 566 -0.49 8.24 -2.23
N ILE A 567 -0.83 8.21 -3.51
CA ILE A 567 -0.45 7.16 -4.45
C ILE A 567 0.49 7.89 -5.41
N THR A 568 1.78 7.54 -5.41
CA THR A 568 2.75 8.07 -6.37
C THR A 568 2.58 7.35 -7.71
N ASP A 569 3.20 7.88 -8.76
CA ASP A 569 3.16 7.22 -10.06
C ASP A 569 4.05 5.97 -10.11
N ASN A 570 5.15 5.94 -9.37
CA ASN A 570 5.95 4.73 -9.16
C ASN A 570 5.18 3.65 -8.37
N ASP A 571 4.35 4.02 -7.38
CA ASP A 571 3.46 3.07 -6.70
C ASP A 571 2.49 2.39 -7.70
N LEU A 572 1.99 3.15 -8.68
CA LEU A 572 1.08 2.62 -9.70
C LEU A 572 1.81 1.79 -10.76
N LEU A 573 2.98 2.22 -11.20
CA LEU A 573 3.82 1.46 -12.13
C LEU A 573 4.27 0.13 -11.50
N HIS A 574 4.62 0.14 -10.21
CA HIS A 574 4.86 -1.08 -9.42
C HIS A 574 3.61 -1.97 -9.38
N THR A 575 2.45 -1.43 -9.00
CA THR A 575 1.20 -2.22 -8.93
C THR A 575 0.81 -2.82 -10.29
N LEU A 576 1.12 -2.14 -11.39
CA LEU A 576 0.90 -2.62 -12.76
C LEU A 576 1.90 -3.74 -13.13
N GLY A 577 3.18 -3.53 -12.84
CA GLY A 577 4.26 -4.44 -13.18
C GLY A 577 4.31 -5.70 -12.31
N ASP A 578 3.98 -5.60 -11.02
CA ASP A 578 3.75 -6.72 -10.10
C ASP A 578 2.64 -7.66 -10.63
N GLY A 579 1.56 -7.07 -11.15
CA GLY A 579 0.50 -7.80 -11.85
C GLY A 579 0.96 -8.62 -13.07
N LEU A 580 2.03 -8.18 -13.75
CA LEU A 580 2.68 -8.90 -14.85
C LEU A 580 3.71 -9.92 -14.33
N ALA A 581 4.62 -9.47 -13.47
CA ALA A 581 5.72 -10.24 -12.92
C ALA A 581 5.21 -11.50 -12.20
N GLU A 582 4.17 -11.39 -11.36
CA GLU A 582 3.60 -12.55 -10.68
C GLU A 582 2.90 -13.53 -11.61
N ILE A 583 2.42 -13.11 -12.78
CA ILE A 583 1.92 -14.06 -13.80
C ILE A 583 3.09 -14.84 -14.40
N LEU A 584 4.21 -14.19 -14.71
CA LEU A 584 5.41 -14.87 -15.20
C LEU A 584 5.96 -15.83 -14.13
N ASN A 585 6.20 -15.32 -12.93
CA ASN A 585 6.78 -16.04 -11.79
C ASN A 585 5.96 -17.28 -11.42
N VAL A 586 4.63 -17.14 -11.28
CA VAL A 586 3.79 -18.27 -10.84
C VAL A 586 3.61 -19.32 -11.94
N VAL A 587 3.50 -18.94 -13.22
CA VAL A 587 3.42 -19.94 -14.31
C VAL A 587 4.74 -20.70 -14.41
N GLU A 588 5.87 -19.99 -14.44
CA GLU A 588 7.23 -20.57 -14.47
C GLU A 588 7.47 -21.53 -13.29
N ARG A 589 7.09 -21.10 -12.07
CA ARG A 589 7.36 -21.83 -10.83
C ARG A 589 6.44 -23.04 -10.62
N GLU A 590 5.18 -22.99 -11.06
CA GLU A 590 4.13 -23.92 -10.59
C GLU A 590 3.37 -24.68 -11.68
N GLU A 591 3.38 -24.24 -12.94
CA GLU A 591 2.65 -24.88 -14.04
C GLU A 591 3.52 -25.87 -14.84
N TRP A 592 2.86 -26.65 -15.71
CA TRP A 592 3.43 -27.81 -16.40
C TRP A 592 4.40 -27.46 -17.56
N ARG A 593 4.40 -26.19 -18.00
CA ARG A 593 5.32 -25.58 -18.97
C ARG A 593 5.49 -24.08 -18.68
N LYS A 594 6.52 -23.49 -19.26
CA LYS A 594 6.76 -22.03 -19.29
C LYS A 594 5.77 -21.32 -20.23
N LEU A 595 5.64 -20.00 -20.09
CA LEU A 595 5.01 -19.14 -21.11
C LEU A 595 5.94 -18.96 -22.31
N THR A 596 5.36 -18.96 -23.52
CA THR A 596 6.12 -18.70 -24.76
C THR A 596 6.25 -17.19 -25.00
N ASP A 597 7.15 -16.76 -25.88
CA ASP A 597 7.41 -15.34 -26.10
C ASP A 597 6.23 -14.61 -26.78
N VAL A 598 5.42 -15.34 -27.55
CA VAL A 598 4.11 -14.89 -28.06
C VAL A 598 3.14 -14.62 -26.90
N GLU A 599 3.09 -15.52 -25.91
CA GLU A 599 2.21 -15.40 -24.73
C GLU A 599 2.67 -14.27 -23.79
N LYS A 600 3.98 -14.05 -23.65
CA LYS A 600 4.55 -12.89 -22.94
C LYS A 600 4.27 -11.58 -23.67
N CYS A 601 4.36 -11.55 -25.00
CA CYS A 601 4.02 -10.36 -25.80
C CYS A 601 2.56 -9.94 -25.59
N ALA A 602 1.63 -10.91 -25.60
CA ALA A 602 0.22 -10.66 -25.29
C ALA A 602 0.00 -10.10 -23.87
N LEU A 603 0.75 -10.59 -22.87
CA LEU A 603 0.74 -10.03 -21.51
C LEU A 603 1.26 -8.59 -21.46
N GLY A 604 2.35 -8.27 -22.17
CA GLY A 604 2.89 -6.92 -22.23
C GLY A 604 1.95 -5.92 -22.91
N ILE A 605 1.35 -6.30 -24.04
CA ILE A 605 0.30 -5.51 -24.70
C ILE A 605 -0.85 -5.19 -23.75
N PHE A 606 -1.33 -6.19 -23.00
CA PHE A 606 -2.39 -5.97 -22.02
C PHE A 606 -1.98 -4.96 -20.92
N HIS A 607 -0.78 -5.10 -20.34
CA HIS A 607 -0.35 -4.21 -19.26
C HIS A 607 0.01 -2.79 -19.75
N LYS A 608 0.59 -2.62 -20.96
CA LYS A 608 0.80 -1.30 -21.57
C LYS A 608 -0.52 -0.56 -21.76
N ASN A 609 -1.50 -1.20 -22.40
CA ASN A 609 -2.83 -0.62 -22.60
C ASN A 609 -3.52 -0.25 -21.28
N LEU A 610 -3.38 -1.10 -20.25
CA LEU A 610 -3.94 -0.81 -18.93
C LEU A 610 -3.23 0.37 -18.25
N GLY A 611 -1.90 0.48 -18.37
CA GLY A 611 -1.16 1.63 -17.86
C GLY A 611 -1.53 2.94 -18.56
N GLU A 612 -1.65 2.93 -19.90
CA GLU A 612 -2.15 4.05 -20.69
C GLU A 612 -3.55 4.51 -20.22
N ASP A 613 -4.49 3.58 -20.07
CA ASP A 613 -5.88 3.87 -19.69
C ASP A 613 -6.05 4.19 -18.20
N MET A 614 -5.09 3.82 -17.36
CA MET A 614 -4.95 4.33 -15.99
C MET A 614 -4.19 5.67 -15.90
N GLY A 615 -3.64 6.15 -17.02
CA GLY A 615 -2.78 7.33 -17.07
C GLY A 615 -1.54 7.19 -16.18
N ILE A 616 -0.91 6.02 -16.16
CA ILE A 616 0.36 5.76 -15.47
C ILE A 616 1.50 6.19 -16.41
N PRO A 617 2.39 7.10 -15.99
CA PRO A 617 3.56 7.45 -16.78
C PRO A 617 4.58 6.30 -16.79
N PHE A 618 5.19 6.06 -17.95
CA PHE A 618 6.25 5.09 -18.14
C PHE A 618 7.65 5.73 -18.09
N ASP A 619 7.78 6.94 -17.51
CA ASP A 619 9.04 7.69 -17.42
C ASP A 619 10.21 6.93 -16.77
N PRO A 620 10.00 6.02 -15.79
CA PRO A 620 11.08 5.20 -15.22
C PRO A 620 11.57 4.05 -16.12
N LEU A 621 10.93 3.78 -17.25
CA LEU A 621 11.26 2.67 -18.16
C LEU A 621 12.16 3.18 -19.32
N PRO A 622 13.40 2.68 -19.49
CA PRO A 622 14.35 3.23 -20.46
C PRO A 622 13.81 3.37 -21.89
N SER A 623 13.16 2.34 -22.43
CA SER A 623 12.70 2.33 -23.82
C SER A 623 11.41 3.13 -24.05
N LYS A 624 10.99 3.95 -23.06
CA LYS A 624 10.03 5.04 -23.29
C LYS A 624 10.63 6.14 -24.18
N ILE A 625 11.97 6.28 -24.21
CA ILE A 625 12.67 7.21 -25.12
C ILE A 625 12.92 6.53 -26.48
N ASP A 626 13.48 5.32 -26.47
CA ASP A 626 13.95 4.62 -27.68
C ASP A 626 12.88 3.78 -28.41
N GLU A 627 11.62 3.85 -27.97
CA GLU A 627 10.47 3.00 -28.32
C GLU A 627 10.62 1.50 -27.99
N TRP A 628 9.60 0.90 -27.34
CA TRP A 628 9.56 -0.56 -27.20
C TRP A 628 9.22 -1.24 -28.52
N LYS A 629 10.13 -2.09 -29.00
CA LYS A 629 10.01 -2.87 -30.25
C LYS A 629 8.70 -3.68 -30.35
N ASN A 630 8.20 -4.21 -29.23
CA ASN A 630 6.97 -5.00 -29.16
C ASN A 630 6.54 -5.21 -27.68
N GLY A 631 5.42 -5.92 -27.49
CA GLY A 631 4.90 -6.24 -26.17
C GLY A 631 5.81 -7.15 -25.32
N LEU A 632 6.65 -7.98 -25.93
CA LEU A 632 7.63 -8.79 -25.19
C LEU A 632 8.70 -7.90 -24.55
N HIS A 633 9.20 -6.91 -25.29
CA HIS A 633 10.18 -5.94 -24.77
C HIS A 633 9.62 -5.20 -23.55
N PHE A 634 8.44 -4.61 -23.70
CA PHE A 634 7.73 -3.94 -22.61
C PHE A 634 7.45 -4.86 -21.41
N ALA A 635 7.08 -6.13 -21.64
CA ALA A 635 6.80 -7.08 -20.56
C ALA A 635 8.04 -7.43 -19.73
N ILE A 636 9.21 -7.56 -20.37
CA ILE A 636 10.47 -7.87 -19.69
C ILE A 636 10.99 -6.63 -18.95
N GLU A 637 11.00 -5.47 -19.60
CA GLU A 637 11.48 -4.21 -19.03
C GLU A 637 10.63 -3.77 -17.82
N LEU A 638 9.29 -3.87 -17.91
CA LEU A 638 8.40 -3.58 -16.79
C LEU A 638 8.60 -4.57 -15.63
N ARG A 639 8.85 -5.86 -15.90
CA ARG A 639 9.17 -6.86 -14.86
C ARG A 639 10.46 -6.47 -14.13
N ASP A 640 11.52 -6.18 -14.88
CA ASP A 640 12.85 -5.95 -14.31
C ASP A 640 12.91 -4.63 -13.52
N TRP A 641 12.28 -3.57 -14.03
CA TRP A 641 12.06 -2.34 -13.27
C TRP A 641 11.27 -2.58 -11.97
N THR A 642 10.23 -3.43 -12.01
CA THR A 642 9.41 -3.75 -10.82
C THR A 642 10.25 -4.44 -9.74
N ILE A 643 11.11 -5.38 -10.12
CA ILE A 643 11.99 -6.10 -9.18
C ILE A 643 12.99 -5.12 -8.55
N GLN A 644 13.63 -4.26 -9.35
CA GLN A 644 14.54 -3.22 -8.83
C GLN A 644 13.81 -2.26 -7.86
N TYR A 645 12.61 -1.80 -8.20
CA TYR A 645 11.82 -0.93 -7.32
C TYR A 645 11.43 -1.63 -5.99
N GLU A 646 11.16 -2.94 -6.02
CA GLU A 646 10.96 -3.72 -4.80
C GLU A 646 12.24 -3.80 -3.95
N GLU A 647 13.41 -4.05 -4.54
CA GLU A 647 14.70 -4.05 -3.84
C GLU A 647 15.04 -2.69 -3.20
N GLU A 648 14.76 -1.58 -3.90
CA GLU A 648 14.99 -0.22 -3.41
C GLU A 648 14.02 0.19 -2.29
N VAL A 649 12.74 -0.20 -2.36
CA VAL A 649 11.65 0.43 -1.57
C VAL A 649 10.97 -0.53 -0.57
N ALA A 650 10.91 -1.83 -0.84
CA ALA A 650 10.18 -2.78 -0.01
C ALA A 650 10.95 -3.11 1.29
N LYS A 651 10.66 -2.36 2.36
CA LYS A 651 11.33 -2.46 3.66
C LYS A 651 10.31 -2.76 4.78
N PRO A 652 10.64 -3.64 5.75
CA PRO A 652 9.71 -4.04 6.80
C PRO A 652 9.27 -2.86 7.67
N THR A 653 7.96 -2.67 7.81
CA THR A 653 7.39 -1.66 8.71
C THR A 653 6.19 -2.20 9.47
N ALA A 654 5.82 -1.54 10.57
CA ALA A 654 4.64 -1.90 11.37
C ALA A 654 3.33 -1.91 10.56
N THR A 655 3.19 -1.08 9.52
CA THR A 655 2.00 -1.10 8.66
C THR A 655 1.98 -2.27 7.68
N ASN A 656 3.13 -2.85 7.34
CA ASN A 656 3.23 -4.06 6.50
C ASN A 656 2.80 -5.30 7.30
N ASP A 657 3.31 -5.51 8.52
CA ASP A 657 2.85 -6.62 9.38
C ASP A 657 1.37 -6.43 9.79
N GLN A 658 0.93 -5.19 10.03
CA GLN A 658 -0.51 -4.91 10.23
C GLN A 658 -1.33 -5.33 9.01
N TYR A 659 -0.85 -5.11 7.78
CA TYR A 659 -1.49 -5.59 6.55
C TYR A 659 -1.63 -7.11 6.55
N VAL A 660 -0.55 -7.85 6.82
CA VAL A 660 -0.60 -9.33 6.89
C VAL A 660 -1.54 -9.82 7.99
N ARG A 661 -1.50 -9.27 9.21
CA ARG A 661 -2.41 -9.67 10.31
C ARG A 661 -3.89 -9.39 10.00
N VAL A 662 -4.19 -8.32 9.26
CA VAL A 662 -5.56 -7.93 8.90
C VAL A 662 -6.07 -8.61 7.62
N TYR A 663 -5.17 -9.03 6.73
CA TYR A 663 -5.51 -9.72 5.49
C TYR A 663 -5.54 -11.25 5.64
N VAL A 664 -4.52 -11.82 6.32
CA VAL A 664 -4.34 -13.27 6.52
C VAL A 664 -4.94 -13.71 7.85
N ASP A 665 -4.39 -13.27 8.98
CA ASP A 665 -4.76 -13.81 10.30
C ASP A 665 -6.21 -13.51 10.69
N SER A 666 -6.77 -12.41 10.16
CA SER A 666 -8.17 -12.02 10.35
C SER A 666 -9.13 -12.69 9.36
N ALA A 667 -8.64 -13.30 8.28
CA ALA A 667 -9.43 -14.22 7.46
C ALA A 667 -9.47 -15.62 8.12
N LEU A 668 -8.37 -16.04 8.74
CA LEU A 668 -8.20 -17.35 9.39
C LEU A 668 -8.50 -17.33 10.90
N SER A 669 -9.17 -16.29 11.40
CA SER A 669 -9.37 -16.07 12.86
C SER A 669 -10.28 -17.12 13.52
N SER A 670 -10.92 -17.97 12.75
CA SER A 670 -11.71 -19.14 13.18
C SER A 670 -10.89 -20.42 13.32
N LEU A 671 -9.68 -20.49 12.76
CA LEU A 671 -8.85 -21.69 12.73
C LEU A 671 -7.82 -21.70 13.88
N PRO A 672 -7.30 -22.87 14.30
CA PRO A 672 -6.25 -22.98 15.31
C PRO A 672 -4.98 -22.18 14.97
N GLY A 673 -4.21 -21.78 15.99
CA GLY A 673 -3.01 -20.96 15.83
C GLY A 673 -1.99 -21.54 14.85
N PHE A 674 -1.68 -22.84 14.98
CA PHE A 674 -0.73 -23.53 14.10
C PHE A 674 -1.11 -23.44 12.62
N VAL A 675 -2.41 -23.46 12.28
CA VAL A 675 -2.88 -23.34 10.89
C VAL A 675 -2.58 -21.94 10.33
N ARG A 676 -2.68 -20.89 11.16
CA ARG A 676 -2.36 -19.51 10.73
C ARG A 676 -0.86 -19.36 10.48
N THR A 677 -0.02 -19.88 11.37
CA THR A 677 1.44 -19.91 11.20
C THR A 677 1.84 -20.70 9.95
N SER A 678 1.27 -21.89 9.73
CA SER A 678 1.50 -22.67 8.51
C SER A 678 1.10 -21.93 7.24
N VAL A 679 -0.01 -21.18 7.24
CA VAL A 679 -0.40 -20.37 6.07
C VAL A 679 0.48 -19.12 5.91
N ARG A 680 0.92 -18.45 6.98
CA ARG A 680 1.94 -17.36 6.87
C ARG A 680 3.23 -17.90 6.23
N LYS A 681 3.71 -19.09 6.63
CA LYS A 681 4.89 -19.73 6.02
C LYS A 681 4.67 -20.23 4.58
N MET A 682 3.47 -20.70 4.26
CA MET A 682 3.11 -21.06 2.88
C MET A 682 3.09 -19.83 1.96
N LEU A 683 2.55 -18.70 2.43
CA LEU A 683 2.59 -17.43 1.71
C LEU A 683 4.02 -16.89 1.59
N GLY A 684 4.84 -17.05 2.64
CA GLY A 684 6.27 -16.72 2.59
C GLY A 684 7.08 -17.57 1.60
N ASN A 685 6.68 -18.82 1.37
CA ASN A 685 7.27 -19.70 0.35
C ASN A 685 6.90 -19.29 -1.10
N ASP A 686 5.81 -18.55 -1.27
CA ASP A 686 5.29 -18.13 -2.57
C ASP A 686 5.85 -16.77 -3.04
N LEU A 687 6.69 -16.12 -2.23
CA LEU A 687 7.28 -14.81 -2.45
C LEU A 687 8.82 -14.89 -2.52
N ASP A 688 9.43 -13.89 -3.15
CA ASP A 688 10.86 -13.60 -3.04
C ASP A 688 11.25 -13.10 -1.63
N ASP A 689 12.55 -13.16 -1.29
CA ASP A 689 13.02 -12.84 0.05
C ASP A 689 12.89 -11.35 0.43
N VAL A 690 12.91 -10.44 -0.55
CA VAL A 690 12.72 -9.00 -0.36
C VAL A 690 11.30 -8.72 0.13
N MET A 691 10.31 -9.15 -0.65
CA MET A 691 8.90 -8.95 -0.35
C MET A 691 8.44 -9.79 0.86
N ARG A 692 8.93 -11.03 1.00
CA ARG A 692 8.68 -11.87 2.18
C ARG A 692 9.16 -11.17 3.47
N THR A 693 10.36 -10.58 3.44
CA THR A 693 10.90 -9.85 4.58
C THR A 693 10.14 -8.56 4.82
N SER A 694 9.84 -7.79 3.77
CA SER A 694 9.07 -6.54 3.87
C SER A 694 7.66 -6.73 4.44
N LEU A 695 7.00 -7.85 4.11
CA LEU A 695 5.68 -8.23 4.65
C LEU A 695 5.73 -8.82 6.06
N CYS A 696 6.91 -8.98 6.67
CA CYS A 696 7.10 -9.67 7.95
C CYS A 696 6.52 -11.11 7.92
N LEU A 697 6.81 -11.84 6.84
CA LEU A 697 6.44 -13.24 6.68
C LEU A 697 7.61 -14.17 7.03
N GLU A 698 7.34 -15.12 7.92
CA GLU A 698 8.26 -16.19 8.28
C GLU A 698 8.55 -17.08 7.06
N SER A 699 9.82 -17.48 6.88
CA SER A 699 10.19 -18.50 5.91
C SER A 699 9.64 -19.88 6.31
N PRO A 700 9.38 -20.77 5.33
CA PRO A 700 9.07 -22.17 5.62
C PRO A 700 10.30 -22.87 6.23
N GLY A 701 10.08 -23.66 7.28
CA GLY A 701 11.12 -24.58 7.76
C GLY A 701 11.38 -25.71 6.74
N PRO A 702 12.56 -26.37 6.76
CA PRO A 702 12.98 -27.30 5.70
C PRO A 702 11.95 -28.39 5.36
N VAL A 703 11.27 -28.96 6.37
CA VAL A 703 10.22 -29.97 6.18
C VAL A 703 9.01 -29.40 5.43
N LEU A 704 8.55 -28.18 5.77
CA LEU A 704 7.43 -27.54 5.09
C LEU A 704 7.80 -27.13 3.66
N TRP A 705 9.01 -26.60 3.47
CA TRP A 705 9.55 -26.28 2.14
C TRP A 705 9.60 -27.52 1.25
N PHE A 706 10.13 -28.64 1.75
CA PHE A 706 10.19 -29.91 1.03
C PHE A 706 8.79 -30.43 0.67
N LEU A 707 7.83 -30.39 1.61
CA LEU A 707 6.45 -30.80 1.36
C LEU A 707 5.75 -29.91 0.31
N LEU A 708 5.95 -28.59 0.35
CA LEU A 708 5.40 -27.66 -0.65
C LEU A 708 6.04 -27.87 -2.03
N ALA A 709 7.35 -28.09 -2.08
CA ALA A 709 8.05 -28.44 -3.31
C ALA A 709 7.55 -29.78 -3.88
N LEU A 710 7.43 -30.82 -3.07
CA LEU A 710 6.90 -32.13 -3.47
C LEU A 710 5.48 -32.01 -4.05
N ILE A 711 4.57 -31.31 -3.36
CA ILE A 711 3.21 -31.07 -3.84
C ILE A 711 3.22 -30.34 -5.20
N ARG A 712 4.09 -29.33 -5.36
CA ARG A 712 4.22 -28.53 -6.58
C ARG A 712 4.76 -29.35 -7.77
N GLU A 713 5.84 -30.10 -7.57
CA GLU A 713 6.42 -30.91 -8.66
C GLU A 713 5.53 -32.12 -8.99
N THR A 714 4.88 -32.77 -8.00
CA THR A 714 3.85 -33.79 -8.25
C THR A 714 2.67 -33.22 -9.05
N ARG A 715 2.20 -32.01 -8.74
CA ARG A 715 1.17 -31.30 -9.51
C ARG A 715 1.61 -31.09 -10.97
N LYS A 716 2.85 -30.64 -11.21
CA LYS A 716 3.39 -30.44 -12.56
C LYS A 716 3.44 -31.74 -13.36
N VAL A 717 3.98 -32.81 -12.77
CA VAL A 717 4.09 -34.14 -13.41
C VAL A 717 2.69 -34.68 -13.74
N TYR A 718 1.75 -34.62 -12.79
CA TYR A 718 0.36 -35.01 -13.01
C TYR A 718 -0.30 -34.21 -14.12
N LEU A 719 -0.14 -32.88 -14.14
CA LEU A 719 -0.71 -32.04 -15.18
C LEU A 719 -0.09 -32.32 -16.56
N ARG A 720 1.24 -32.44 -16.64
CA ARG A 720 1.97 -32.62 -17.89
C ARG A 720 1.66 -33.93 -18.60
N TYR A 721 1.49 -35.02 -17.85
CA TYR A 721 1.42 -36.38 -18.41
C TYR A 721 0.10 -37.12 -18.17
N LEU A 722 -0.67 -36.79 -17.12
CA LEU A 722 -1.85 -37.58 -16.71
C LEU A 722 -3.18 -36.86 -16.87
N ALA A 723 -3.23 -35.53 -16.72
CA ALA A 723 -4.46 -34.76 -16.92
C ALA A 723 -4.59 -34.24 -18.36
N LEU A 724 -5.68 -34.59 -19.03
CA LEU A 724 -6.09 -34.02 -20.32
C LEU A 724 -6.25 -32.48 -20.27
N PRO A 725 -6.03 -31.76 -21.39
CA PRO A 725 -6.24 -30.32 -21.46
C PRO A 725 -7.72 -29.95 -21.36
N ARG A 726 -7.99 -28.79 -20.77
CA ARG A 726 -9.35 -28.26 -20.56
C ARG A 726 -10.07 -27.98 -21.89
N SER A 727 -11.29 -28.49 -22.04
CA SER A 727 -12.20 -28.18 -23.15
C SER A 727 -12.82 -26.78 -23.02
N SER A 728 -13.29 -26.20 -24.13
CA SER A 728 -14.01 -24.92 -24.11
C SER A 728 -15.28 -24.95 -23.26
N SER A 729 -15.95 -26.10 -23.17
CA SER A 729 -17.11 -26.32 -22.29
C SER A 729 -16.77 -26.36 -20.79
N SER A 730 -15.50 -26.53 -20.44
CA SER A 730 -14.99 -26.55 -19.06
C SER A 730 -14.24 -25.26 -18.69
N ALA A 731 -14.26 -24.24 -19.57
CA ALA A 731 -13.57 -22.96 -19.39
C ALA A 731 -13.86 -22.29 -18.03
N VAL A 732 -12.80 -21.86 -17.34
CA VAL A 732 -12.92 -21.21 -16.04
C VAL A 732 -13.28 -19.75 -16.22
N LYS A 733 -14.58 -19.43 -16.25
CA LYS A 733 -15.05 -18.04 -16.40
C LYS A 733 -14.59 -17.14 -15.25
N LEU A 734 -14.06 -15.96 -15.60
CA LEU A 734 -13.52 -15.00 -14.62
C LEU A 734 -14.63 -14.19 -13.93
N VAL A 735 -15.61 -13.75 -14.69
CA VAL A 735 -16.80 -13.00 -14.25
C VAL A 735 -18.04 -13.59 -14.89
N HIS A 736 -19.23 -13.26 -14.39
CA HIS A 736 -20.47 -13.59 -15.10
C HIS A 736 -20.62 -12.71 -16.33
N ASP A 737 -20.92 -13.30 -17.48
CA ASP A 737 -21.10 -12.56 -18.74
C ASP A 737 -22.38 -11.70 -18.75
N MET A 738 -23.48 -12.24 -18.22
CA MET A 738 -24.76 -11.53 -18.05
C MET A 738 -25.00 -11.11 -16.59
N PRO A 739 -25.70 -9.99 -16.34
CA PRO A 739 -26.15 -9.61 -15.00
C PRO A 739 -27.28 -10.54 -14.51
N ASN A 740 -27.56 -10.51 -13.21
CA ASN A 740 -28.67 -11.24 -12.62
C ASN A 740 -30.02 -10.65 -13.06
N PRO A 741 -30.96 -11.42 -13.66
CA PRO A 741 -32.23 -10.88 -14.16
C PRO A 741 -33.14 -10.28 -13.08
N GLU A 742 -32.95 -10.63 -11.80
CA GLU A 742 -33.76 -10.13 -10.68
C GLU A 742 -33.28 -8.77 -10.14
N THR A 743 -32.00 -8.43 -10.32
CA THR A 743 -31.38 -7.24 -9.71
C THR A 743 -30.68 -6.32 -10.70
N HIS A 744 -30.49 -6.77 -11.94
CA HIS A 744 -29.68 -6.12 -12.99
C HIS A 744 -28.21 -5.87 -12.60
N LEU A 745 -27.73 -6.46 -11.50
CA LEU A 745 -26.35 -6.38 -11.02
C LEU A 745 -25.58 -7.67 -11.35
N TYR A 746 -24.25 -7.59 -11.42
CA TYR A 746 -23.41 -8.77 -11.63
C TYR A 746 -23.14 -9.51 -10.31
N ASN A 747 -23.16 -10.84 -10.32
CA ASN A 747 -22.74 -11.64 -9.17
C ASN A 747 -21.29 -12.12 -9.33
N PHE A 748 -20.65 -12.49 -8.21
CA PHE A 748 -19.28 -13.01 -8.19
C PHE A 748 -19.23 -14.40 -7.55
N GLN A 749 -18.70 -15.41 -8.24
CA GLN A 749 -18.63 -16.79 -7.74
C GLN A 749 -17.30 -17.11 -7.02
N ARG A 750 -16.84 -16.21 -6.13
CA ARG A 750 -15.64 -16.45 -5.32
C ARG A 750 -15.97 -17.30 -4.09
N LYS A 751 -15.39 -18.49 -3.99
CA LYS A 751 -15.45 -19.32 -2.76
C LYS A 751 -14.49 -18.74 -1.73
N THR A 752 -15.00 -17.92 -0.81
CA THR A 752 -14.25 -17.31 0.30
C THR A 752 -15.04 -17.34 1.61
N LEU A 753 -14.34 -17.21 2.74
CA LEU A 753 -14.94 -17.18 4.09
C LEU A 753 -15.86 -15.97 4.32
N GLN A 754 -15.78 -14.95 3.46
CA GLN A 754 -16.73 -13.84 3.34
C GLN A 754 -17.38 -13.86 1.94
N PRO A 755 -18.72 -14.03 1.81
CA PRO A 755 -19.40 -14.29 0.54
C PRO A 755 -19.85 -12.99 -0.15
N TRP A 756 -18.92 -12.05 -0.36
CA TRP A 756 -19.20 -10.77 -1.02
C TRP A 756 -19.70 -10.97 -2.45
N TYR A 757 -20.85 -10.37 -2.77
CA TYR A 757 -21.49 -10.39 -4.10
C TYR A 757 -21.92 -11.77 -4.63
N VAL A 758 -21.96 -12.80 -3.77
CA VAL A 758 -22.36 -14.17 -4.12
C VAL A 758 -23.89 -14.32 -4.06
N ARG A 759 -24.52 -14.81 -5.13
CA ARG A 759 -25.97 -15.06 -5.18
C ARG A 759 -26.37 -16.22 -4.25
N PRO A 760 -27.42 -16.08 -3.41
CA PRO A 760 -27.84 -17.09 -2.44
C PRO A 760 -28.67 -18.25 -3.03
N THR A 761 -28.07 -19.04 -3.94
CA THR A 761 -28.65 -20.29 -4.45
C THR A 761 -28.66 -21.40 -3.39
N PHE A 762 -29.49 -22.44 -3.57
CA PHE A 762 -29.54 -23.61 -2.67
C PHE A 762 -28.15 -24.23 -2.44
N TRP A 763 -27.45 -24.56 -3.53
CA TRP A 763 -26.09 -25.13 -3.47
C TRP A 763 -25.06 -24.20 -2.83
N SER A 764 -25.16 -22.87 -3.03
CA SER A 764 -24.26 -21.90 -2.39
C SER A 764 -24.45 -21.80 -0.87
N ARG A 765 -25.62 -22.17 -0.36
CA ARG A 765 -25.98 -22.11 1.08
C ARG A 765 -25.84 -23.46 1.78
N TRP A 766 -26.11 -24.57 1.09
CA TRP A 766 -26.29 -25.89 1.69
C TRP A 766 -25.48 -27.03 1.05
N GLY A 767 -24.82 -26.81 -0.09
CA GLY A 767 -23.94 -27.82 -0.69
C GLY A 767 -22.71 -28.11 0.17
N LEU A 768 -22.01 -29.23 -0.08
CA LEU A 768 -20.85 -29.70 0.69
C LEU A 768 -19.78 -28.61 0.92
N GLY A 769 -19.46 -27.82 -0.11
CA GLY A 769 -18.52 -26.69 0.01
C GLY A 769 -19.03 -25.55 0.90
N ALA A 770 -20.33 -25.33 0.99
CA ALA A 770 -20.94 -24.35 1.89
C ALA A 770 -20.93 -24.86 3.35
N LEU A 771 -21.12 -26.16 3.57
CA LEU A 771 -20.96 -26.80 4.89
C LEU A 771 -19.49 -26.69 5.36
N LEU A 772 -18.52 -26.98 4.49
CA LEU A 772 -17.09 -26.81 4.79
C LEU A 772 -16.73 -25.34 5.10
N VAL A 773 -17.27 -24.36 4.37
CA VAL A 773 -17.10 -22.94 4.70
C VAL A 773 -17.69 -22.59 6.08
N ARG A 774 -18.82 -23.19 6.49
CA ARG A 774 -19.37 -23.01 7.86
C ARG A 774 -18.46 -23.65 8.92
N ALA A 775 -17.96 -24.86 8.67
CA ALA A 775 -17.08 -25.58 9.60
C ALA A 775 -15.76 -24.83 9.83
N LEU A 776 -15.20 -24.21 8.79
CA LEU A 776 -14.05 -23.30 8.87
C LEU A 776 -14.41 -21.90 9.44
N GLY A 777 -15.58 -21.74 10.05
CA GLY A 777 -16.05 -20.50 10.69
C GLY A 777 -16.44 -19.37 9.74
N GLY A 778 -16.38 -19.58 8.43
CA GLY A 778 -16.82 -18.64 7.39
C GLY A 778 -18.33 -18.42 7.36
N LYS A 779 -18.81 -17.65 6.37
CA LYS A 779 -20.22 -17.27 6.24
C LYS A 779 -20.74 -17.63 4.84
N VAL A 780 -21.97 -18.13 4.77
CA VAL A 780 -22.65 -18.48 3.50
C VAL A 780 -23.47 -17.29 2.98
N PRO A 781 -23.78 -17.23 1.67
CA PRO A 781 -24.56 -16.14 1.08
C PRO A 781 -25.89 -15.90 1.81
N GLY A 782 -26.26 -14.63 1.98
CA GLY A 782 -27.48 -14.20 2.69
C GLY A 782 -27.47 -14.38 4.22
N SER A 783 -26.47 -15.03 4.83
CA SER A 783 -26.46 -15.34 6.28
C SER A 783 -26.32 -14.15 7.24
N ARG A 784 -26.15 -12.93 6.72
CA ARG A 784 -26.17 -11.67 7.50
C ARG A 784 -26.99 -10.59 6.78
N GLY A 785 -28.10 -11.00 6.16
CA GLY A 785 -28.88 -10.14 5.26
C GLY A 785 -27.99 -9.53 4.18
N ASP A 786 -28.20 -8.25 3.91
CA ASP A 786 -27.51 -7.52 2.82
C ASP A 786 -26.07 -7.11 3.13
N ARG A 787 -25.52 -7.46 4.32
CA ARG A 787 -24.14 -7.10 4.70
C ARG A 787 -23.09 -7.46 3.65
N TYR A 788 -23.29 -8.58 2.95
CA TYR A 788 -22.39 -9.08 1.91
C TYR A 788 -22.84 -8.76 0.47
N GLN A 789 -23.88 -7.93 0.31
CA GLN A 789 -24.47 -7.51 -0.97
C GLN A 789 -24.83 -8.70 -1.90
N PRO A 790 -25.68 -9.65 -1.44
CA PRO A 790 -26.02 -10.86 -2.20
C PRO A 790 -26.69 -10.60 -3.56
N GLY A 791 -27.29 -9.41 -3.75
CA GLY A 791 -27.89 -8.98 -5.02
C GLY A 791 -26.90 -8.70 -6.15
N GLY A 792 -25.62 -8.49 -5.86
CA GLY A 792 -24.57 -8.25 -6.86
C GLY A 792 -23.82 -6.92 -6.71
N TYR A 793 -22.91 -6.64 -7.65
CA TYR A 793 -22.17 -5.39 -7.82
C TYR A 793 -22.53 -4.71 -9.15
N ASP A 794 -22.25 -3.41 -9.20
CA ASP A 794 -22.19 -2.61 -10.42
C ASP A 794 -20.82 -1.91 -10.47
N LEU A 795 -20.26 -1.75 -11.67
CA LEU A 795 -18.93 -1.18 -11.88
C LEU A 795 -18.89 0.33 -11.63
N MET A 796 -20.00 1.04 -11.81
CA MET A 796 -20.08 2.48 -11.52
C MET A 796 -20.01 2.78 -10.02
N THR A 797 -20.43 1.85 -9.16
CA THR A 797 -20.58 2.06 -7.71
C THR A 797 -19.65 1.21 -6.82
N ILE A 798 -19.02 0.15 -7.32
CA ILE A 798 -18.14 -0.75 -6.52
C ILE A 798 -17.02 -0.01 -5.77
N GLY A 799 -16.52 -0.60 -4.67
CA GLY A 799 -15.50 0.00 -3.80
C GLY A 799 -16.02 0.50 -2.44
N PRO A 800 -15.33 1.44 -1.77
CA PRO A 800 -15.65 1.88 -0.40
C PRO A 800 -17.02 2.55 -0.29
N ASP A 801 -17.74 2.28 0.80
CA ASP A 801 -19.11 2.80 1.01
C ASP A 801 -19.24 4.34 0.83
N PRO A 802 -18.30 5.19 1.33
CA PRO A 802 -18.37 6.65 1.14
C PRO A 802 -18.13 7.15 -0.30
N GLN A 803 -17.79 6.26 -1.24
CA GLN A 803 -17.54 6.60 -2.64
C GLN A 803 -18.57 5.97 -3.60
N LYS A 804 -19.55 5.21 -3.09
CA LYS A 804 -20.56 4.51 -3.91
C LYS A 804 -21.40 5.47 -4.77
N GLU A 805 -21.93 6.52 -4.17
CA GLU A 805 -22.88 7.45 -4.82
C GLU A 805 -22.19 8.65 -5.48
N HIS A 806 -20.89 8.57 -5.75
CA HIS A 806 -20.04 9.67 -6.19
C HIS A 806 -19.11 9.24 -7.34
N GLY A 807 -18.72 10.21 -8.19
CA GLY A 807 -17.82 10.02 -9.34
C GLY A 807 -18.50 9.76 -10.67
N ALA A 808 -19.83 9.60 -10.72
CA ALA A 808 -20.54 9.14 -11.93
C ALA A 808 -20.37 10.02 -13.19
N GLU A 809 -20.13 11.33 -13.04
CA GLU A 809 -19.87 12.24 -14.18
C GLU A 809 -18.39 12.19 -14.61
N GLU A 810 -17.46 12.25 -13.65
CA GLU A 810 -16.01 12.06 -13.85
C GLU A 810 -15.72 10.74 -14.56
N MET A 811 -16.36 9.65 -14.13
CA MET A 811 -16.24 8.33 -14.75
C MET A 811 -16.85 8.23 -16.15
N ARG A 812 -17.91 8.98 -16.50
CA ARG A 812 -18.46 8.96 -17.88
C ARG A 812 -17.47 9.60 -18.86
N SER A 813 -16.91 10.75 -18.48
CA SER A 813 -15.88 11.42 -19.29
C SER A 813 -14.66 10.52 -19.49
N ASP A 814 -14.24 9.78 -18.45
CA ASP A 814 -13.11 8.85 -18.54
C ASP A 814 -13.44 7.62 -19.40
N ILE A 815 -14.66 7.07 -19.28
CA ILE A 815 -15.17 6.00 -20.17
C ILE A 815 -15.13 6.44 -21.64
N GLU A 816 -15.53 7.67 -21.96
CA GLU A 816 -15.53 8.21 -23.33
C GLU A 816 -14.09 8.32 -23.89
N VAL A 817 -13.14 8.81 -23.08
CA VAL A 817 -11.71 8.88 -23.44
C VAL A 817 -11.10 7.49 -23.65
N ILE A 818 -11.36 6.54 -22.75
CA ILE A 818 -10.83 5.17 -22.86
C ILE A 818 -11.45 4.46 -24.07
N LYS A 819 -12.75 4.65 -24.35
CA LYS A 819 -13.40 4.11 -25.55
C LYS A 819 -12.77 4.64 -26.84
N ALA A 820 -12.46 5.93 -26.91
CA ALA A 820 -11.82 6.53 -28.09
C ALA A 820 -10.44 5.89 -28.37
N ARG A 821 -9.66 5.60 -27.33
CA ARG A 821 -8.37 4.85 -27.44
C ARG A 821 -8.55 3.37 -27.77
N GLY A 822 -9.69 2.78 -27.40
CA GLY A 822 -10.01 1.37 -27.64
C GLY A 822 -10.21 0.99 -29.12
N VAL A 823 -10.31 1.96 -30.03
CA VAL A 823 -10.61 1.75 -31.46
C VAL A 823 -9.40 1.30 -32.27
N ALA A 824 -8.89 0.11 -31.93
CA ALA A 824 -8.15 -0.80 -32.80
C ALA A 824 -6.89 -0.27 -33.53
N THR A 825 -5.91 0.28 -32.80
CA THR A 825 -4.50 0.30 -33.22
C THR A 825 -3.71 -0.86 -32.61
N CYS A 826 -2.55 -1.20 -33.20
CA CYS A 826 -1.53 -1.96 -32.50
C CYS A 826 -0.67 -0.98 -31.67
N PRO A 827 -0.41 -1.23 -30.38
CA PRO A 827 0.23 -0.26 -29.48
C PRO A 827 1.76 -0.10 -29.67
N PHE A 828 2.33 -0.78 -30.69
CA PHE A 828 3.75 -0.73 -31.08
C PHE A 828 3.97 -0.63 -32.60
N SER A 829 2.92 -0.66 -33.43
CA SER A 829 3.08 -0.44 -34.86
C SER A 829 3.33 1.05 -35.10
N GLN A 830 4.48 1.41 -35.67
CA GLN A 830 4.79 2.81 -35.99
C GLN A 830 3.76 3.39 -36.96
N ALA A 831 2.84 4.18 -36.42
CA ALA A 831 2.04 5.09 -37.22
C ALA A 831 2.99 6.16 -37.74
N LYS A 832 3.34 6.07 -39.04
CA LYS A 832 4.01 7.16 -39.76
C LYS A 832 3.05 8.35 -39.83
N SER A 833 3.01 9.14 -38.76
CA SER A 833 2.35 10.44 -38.72
C SER A 833 3.18 11.40 -39.57
N GLY A 834 3.00 11.32 -40.89
CA GLY A 834 3.56 12.29 -41.81
C GLY A 834 3.11 13.69 -41.41
N HIS A 835 4.01 14.66 -41.54
CA HIS A 835 3.63 16.06 -41.42
C HIS A 835 2.49 16.35 -42.42
N PHE A 836 1.37 16.81 -41.89
CA PHE A 836 0.55 17.77 -42.61
C PHE A 836 1.02 19.15 -42.15
N GLU A 837 1.33 19.99 -43.14
CA GLU A 837 1.76 21.39 -42.99
C GLU A 837 0.57 22.30 -42.58
#